data_AF-A0A7Z2VRN7-F1
#
_entry.id   AF-A0A7Z2VRN7-F1
#
_cell.length_a   1.000
_cell.length_b   1.000
_cell.length_c   1.000
_cell.angle_alpha   90.00
_cell.angle_beta   90.00
_cell.angle_gamma   90.00
#
_symmetry.space_group_name_H-M   'P 1'
#
loop_
_entity.id
_entity.type
_entity.pdbx_description
1 polymer ?
#
loop_
_entity_poly.entity_id
_entity_poly.type
_entity_poly.pdbx_seq_one_letter_code
_entity_poly.pdbx_strand_id
1 'polypeptide(L)'
;MVPVKAEYRRKQVLYTDQGEHSLIASWSFDEGQGNKAWDIVSGKEDNITFALAKGRFQPPQHPVWRPGLSGTALSFDGYSTYIRRWSGEVGKPTDALSIAAWIAPRTYDIDHDHRLCPIVNQHNRDLRQGYVFGLYKHGSWSLQLGLGNEWVEVWCHDRPIPKNRWSFVAAVYDKGNGTLKLFLNGVEAASLTHPGAASISPCEADLLVGRHNEEAMLDGPFVKNHFDGLMDEVRIYSRSLRGEEVLHLYREALELHGGLIPEIPSEHLTISRELFSRDRHRPQFHLSPPGHWMNEPHAPIYYNGRYHLFYQSNPRGPFWQSIHWGHWVSDDLVHWRDLPPALAPEPGIDSDGIWSGSAALDENGVPALFYTAGNFNLNPDQCVALARSTFVEDGDPDLVRWVKRQTPLAVQPQGVEALPGMFRDPFVWKEDGRWIMLVGGGLIERGGTAFVYVSENMEDWIYKGTFCVSDFAKYPHLGTGWELPVLLPLKQGGRNTGKHVFLISPWGTGAKMIVHYWIGTYDAANLRFIPDDDEPRPIDVGDIHFTGPSGMVDPITGRSLLFTIAQGERTSELEYDSGWAHSAGMPVSLHLRNDGRLGVEPIREVEQLRDRLLLQLSDVSMDEANRRLQDIHGDLLEIDIVFQVGSANRYGVSVRRSPEGEEEIELFYDRLRERLGVDRNHSTLDSRERPNGIQEGSLELRGEPLHMRIFVDRSLIETYANGLKSLTTRTYPSRTDADGIRLFADAELRIESLRIWSMLPIFQP
;
A
#
# COMPACT_ATOMS: atom_id res chain seq x y z
N MET A 1 30.26 -0.97 -25.41
CA MET A 1 29.39 -0.76 -26.59
C MET A 1 28.40 0.40 -26.44
N VAL A 2 28.07 0.82 -25.21
CA VAL A 2 27.22 2.00 -24.90
C VAL A 2 27.74 3.36 -25.43
N PRO A 3 29.06 3.66 -25.51
CA PRO A 3 29.51 4.98 -25.98
C PRO A 3 29.15 5.27 -27.44
N VAL A 4 29.04 4.23 -28.27
CA VAL A 4 28.91 4.37 -29.73
C VAL A 4 27.48 4.75 -30.15
N LYS A 5 26.45 4.34 -29.39
CA LYS A 5 25.06 4.75 -29.64
C LYS A 5 24.78 6.18 -29.15
N ALA A 6 25.32 6.56 -27.99
CA ALA A 6 25.26 7.93 -27.49
C ALA A 6 25.98 8.90 -28.43
N GLU A 7 27.13 8.51 -29.00
CA GLU A 7 27.87 9.32 -29.98
C GLU A 7 27.16 9.43 -31.35
N TYR A 8 26.39 8.41 -31.75
CA TYR A 8 25.56 8.44 -32.96
C TYR A 8 24.32 9.33 -32.81
N ARG A 9 23.65 9.29 -31.65
CA ARG A 9 22.56 10.22 -31.30
C ARG A 9 23.05 11.63 -31.03
N ARG A 10 24.23 11.80 -30.42
CA ARG A 10 24.92 13.10 -30.32
C ARG A 10 25.09 13.72 -31.70
N LYS A 11 25.47 12.93 -32.72
CA LYS A 11 25.53 13.41 -34.10
C LYS A 11 24.15 13.73 -34.69
N GLN A 12 23.09 12.97 -34.40
CA GLN A 12 21.74 13.28 -34.89
C GLN A 12 21.14 14.54 -34.25
N VAL A 13 21.18 14.66 -32.91
CA VAL A 13 20.68 15.83 -32.16
C VAL A 13 21.43 17.11 -32.57
N LEU A 14 22.74 17.03 -32.82
CA LEU A 14 23.53 18.16 -33.32
C LEU A 14 23.30 18.47 -34.83
N TYR A 15 22.74 17.55 -35.61
CA TYR A 15 22.49 17.75 -37.05
C TYR A 15 21.07 18.26 -37.36
N THR A 16 20.09 17.97 -36.49
CA THR A 16 18.67 18.34 -36.69
C THR A 16 18.31 19.70 -36.09
N ASP A 17 18.99 20.15 -35.03
CA ASP A 17 18.88 21.52 -34.50
C ASP A 17 19.88 22.44 -35.20
N GLN A 18 19.44 23.28 -36.16
CA GLN A 18 20.28 24.30 -36.81
C GLN A 18 20.73 25.46 -35.88
N GLY A 19 20.93 25.20 -34.59
CA GLY A 19 21.37 26.20 -33.63
C GLY A 19 21.87 25.58 -32.32
N GLU A 20 23.13 25.12 -32.32
CA GLU A 20 23.89 24.63 -31.14
C GLU A 20 23.90 25.59 -29.93
N HIS A 21 23.41 26.84 -30.07
CA HIS A 21 23.43 27.86 -29.02
C HIS A 21 22.14 27.98 -28.19
N SER A 22 21.09 27.19 -28.47
CA SER A 22 19.77 27.38 -27.84
C SER A 22 19.30 26.26 -26.92
N LEU A 23 19.90 25.08 -26.96
CA LEU A 23 19.57 23.98 -26.06
C LEU A 23 20.32 24.19 -24.73
N ILE A 24 19.60 24.21 -23.61
CA ILE A 24 20.14 24.46 -22.26
C ILE A 24 20.60 23.15 -21.61
N ALA A 25 19.77 22.10 -21.72
CA ALA A 25 20.03 20.78 -21.16
C ALA A 25 19.22 19.72 -21.91
N SER A 26 19.77 18.51 -22.01
CA SER A 26 19.10 17.35 -22.59
C SER A 26 19.53 16.04 -21.95
N TRP A 27 18.57 15.33 -21.35
CA TRP A 27 18.74 13.98 -20.81
C TRP A 27 17.96 12.99 -21.67
N SER A 28 18.68 12.07 -22.32
CA SER A 28 18.07 10.99 -23.11
C SER A 28 17.66 9.78 -22.28
N PHE A 29 18.15 9.65 -21.05
CA PHE A 29 17.91 8.49 -20.16
C PHE A 29 18.29 7.11 -20.74
N ASP A 30 19.21 7.11 -21.71
CA ASP A 30 19.72 5.93 -22.43
C ASP A 30 20.85 5.17 -21.68
N GLU A 31 21.22 5.59 -20.47
CA GLU A 31 22.30 4.98 -19.69
C GLU A 31 21.97 3.54 -19.29
N GLY A 32 20.70 3.27 -19.00
CA GLY A 32 20.13 1.95 -18.71
C GLY A 32 20.58 1.31 -17.40
N GLN A 33 21.50 1.93 -16.66
CA GLN A 33 22.01 1.45 -15.38
C GLN A 33 22.73 2.55 -14.60
N GLY A 34 23.00 2.31 -13.33
CA GLY A 34 23.73 3.22 -12.46
C GLY A 34 22.86 4.34 -11.90
N ASN A 35 23.50 5.32 -11.27
CA ASN A 35 22.86 6.40 -10.49
C ASN A 35 23.16 7.80 -11.03
N LYS A 36 23.44 7.90 -12.33
CA LYS A 36 23.77 9.17 -12.98
C LYS A 36 23.00 9.31 -14.28
N ALA A 37 22.61 10.54 -14.61
CA ALA A 37 22.01 10.91 -15.87
C ALA A 37 22.94 11.88 -16.61
N TRP A 38 23.22 11.60 -17.87
CA TRP A 38 24.10 12.38 -18.72
C TRP A 38 23.32 13.49 -19.41
N ASP A 39 23.78 14.73 -19.23
CA ASP A 39 23.33 15.84 -20.05
C ASP A 39 24.22 16.00 -21.28
N ILE A 40 23.65 15.74 -22.44
CA ILE A 40 24.35 15.76 -23.73
C ILE A 40 24.90 17.16 -24.06
N VAL A 41 24.25 18.22 -23.56
CA VAL A 41 24.61 19.61 -23.86
C VAL A 41 25.85 20.03 -23.10
N SER A 42 25.81 19.94 -21.76
CA SER A 42 26.95 20.36 -20.93
C SER A 42 28.07 19.32 -20.86
N GLY A 43 27.78 18.06 -21.23
CA GLY A 43 28.69 16.94 -21.06
C GLY A 43 28.93 16.56 -19.60
N LYS A 44 27.98 16.90 -18.70
CA LYS A 44 28.03 16.59 -17.27
C LYS A 44 27.14 15.40 -16.94
N GLU A 45 27.51 14.70 -15.88
CA GLU A 45 26.69 13.69 -15.22
C GLU A 45 26.03 14.29 -13.98
N ASP A 46 24.70 14.32 -13.94
CA ASP A 46 23.96 14.67 -12.74
C ASP A 46 23.65 13.41 -11.92
N ASN A 47 23.77 13.50 -10.60
CA ASN A 47 23.40 12.40 -9.71
C ASN A 47 21.88 12.23 -9.66
N ILE A 48 21.43 10.98 -9.71
CA ILE A 48 20.04 10.60 -9.47
C ILE A 48 19.89 10.27 -7.98
N THR A 49 19.07 11.04 -7.28
CA THR A 49 18.67 10.71 -5.91
C THR A 49 17.71 9.53 -5.95
N PHE A 50 17.83 8.59 -5.00
CA PHE A 50 16.97 7.41 -4.89
C PHE A 50 17.09 6.83 -3.47
N ALA A 51 15.97 6.50 -2.83
CA ALA A 51 15.95 6.09 -1.42
C ALA A 51 16.82 4.86 -1.13
N LEU A 52 16.76 3.85 -2.00
CA LEU A 52 17.48 2.59 -1.80
C LEU A 52 18.98 2.66 -2.16
N ALA A 53 19.46 3.82 -2.62
CA ALA A 53 20.88 4.04 -2.91
C ALA A 53 21.75 3.97 -1.64
N LYS A 54 21.18 4.20 -0.45
CA LYS A 54 21.91 4.07 0.82
C LYS A 54 22.17 2.62 1.22
N GLY A 55 21.33 1.68 0.77
CA GLY A 55 21.47 0.26 1.12
C GLY A 55 21.37 -0.03 2.62
N ARG A 56 20.34 0.48 3.30
CA ARG A 56 20.21 0.37 4.76
C ARG A 56 19.84 -1.04 5.24
N PHE A 57 18.83 -1.63 4.62
CA PHE A 57 18.31 -2.96 4.98
C PHE A 57 18.72 -4.06 3.99
N GLN A 58 19.34 -3.66 2.88
CA GLN A 58 19.82 -4.49 1.79
C GLN A 58 21.03 -3.83 1.13
N PRO A 59 21.83 -4.52 0.30
CA PRO A 59 22.89 -3.86 -0.46
C PRO A 59 22.37 -2.65 -1.26
N PRO A 60 23.18 -1.58 -1.43
CA PRO A 60 22.80 -0.39 -2.20
C PRO A 60 22.22 -0.75 -3.57
N GLN A 61 21.11 -0.11 -3.93
CA GLN A 61 20.44 -0.28 -5.22
C GLN A 61 20.63 0.94 -6.11
N HIS A 62 20.56 0.73 -7.42
CA HIS A 62 20.50 1.80 -8.40
C HIS A 62 19.04 2.18 -8.71
N PRO A 63 18.78 3.43 -9.14
CA PRO A 63 17.50 3.81 -9.74
C PRO A 63 17.05 2.84 -10.83
N VAL A 64 15.74 2.71 -11.00
CA VAL A 64 15.16 1.73 -11.93
C VAL A 64 15.14 2.31 -13.35
N TRP A 65 15.77 1.59 -14.27
CA TRP A 65 15.74 1.87 -15.70
C TRP A 65 14.82 0.89 -16.41
N ARG A 66 14.06 1.35 -17.39
CA ARG A 66 13.09 0.56 -18.18
C ARG A 66 13.29 0.78 -19.66
N PRO A 67 12.78 -0.09 -20.55
CA PRO A 67 12.74 0.21 -21.98
C PRO A 67 12.03 1.55 -22.23
N GLY A 68 12.71 2.44 -22.97
CA GLY A 68 12.20 3.77 -23.33
C GLY A 68 11.59 3.82 -24.73
N LEU A 69 11.36 5.02 -25.25
CA LEU A 69 11.02 5.23 -26.68
C LEU A 69 12.20 4.81 -27.55
N SER A 70 13.42 5.10 -27.10
CA SER A 70 14.63 4.51 -27.65
C SER A 70 15.51 4.13 -26.49
N GLY A 71 16.17 2.97 -26.59
CA GLY A 71 17.04 2.49 -25.52
C GLY A 71 16.29 2.37 -24.19
N THR A 72 16.55 3.28 -23.25
CA THR A 72 15.98 3.23 -21.90
C THR A 72 15.34 4.54 -21.48
N ALA A 73 14.46 4.44 -20.48
CA ALA A 73 13.83 5.52 -19.77
C ALA A 73 14.12 5.38 -18.26
N LEU A 74 14.10 6.51 -17.54
CA LEU A 74 14.24 6.52 -16.09
C LEU A 74 12.87 6.39 -15.44
N SER A 75 12.74 5.47 -14.48
CA SER A 75 11.52 5.29 -13.69
C SER A 75 11.60 6.11 -12.41
N PHE A 76 10.64 7.01 -12.23
CA PHE A 76 10.44 7.81 -11.04
C PHE A 76 9.40 7.13 -10.13
N ASP A 77 9.70 7.05 -8.84
CA ASP A 77 8.93 6.27 -7.86
C ASP A 77 7.83 7.06 -7.13
N GLY A 78 7.70 8.36 -7.40
CA GLY A 78 6.70 9.20 -6.74
C GLY A 78 7.09 9.75 -5.36
N TYR A 79 8.31 9.48 -4.85
CA TYR A 79 8.74 10.04 -3.57
C TYR A 79 10.25 10.28 -3.38
N SER A 80 11.13 9.60 -4.10
CA SER A 80 12.57 9.63 -3.85
C SER A 80 13.44 9.81 -5.09
N THR A 81 12.94 9.40 -6.26
CA THR A 81 13.70 9.47 -7.50
C THR A 81 13.63 10.86 -8.11
N TYR A 82 14.75 11.57 -8.17
CA TYR A 82 14.84 12.87 -8.86
C TYR A 82 16.28 13.23 -9.22
N ILE A 83 16.44 14.16 -10.16
CA ILE A 83 17.73 14.73 -10.55
C ILE A 83 17.81 16.17 -10.07
N ARG A 84 19.00 16.57 -9.60
CA ARG A 84 19.31 17.95 -9.22
C ARG A 84 20.54 18.44 -9.98
N ARG A 85 20.42 19.65 -10.53
CA ARG A 85 21.53 20.44 -11.03
C ARG A 85 21.58 21.78 -10.32
N TRP A 86 22.77 22.13 -9.82
CA TRP A 86 22.98 23.38 -9.11
C TRP A 86 22.66 24.59 -9.99
N SER A 87 22.04 25.61 -9.42
CA SER A 87 21.55 26.78 -10.18
C SER A 87 22.62 27.51 -11.00
N GLY A 88 23.88 27.50 -10.54
CA GLY A 88 25.03 28.08 -11.24
C GLY A 88 25.56 27.25 -12.41
N GLU A 89 25.05 26.05 -12.62
CA GLU A 89 25.52 25.09 -13.63
C GLU A 89 24.55 24.92 -14.80
N VAL A 90 23.48 25.71 -14.84
CA VAL A 90 22.45 25.65 -15.88
C VAL A 90 22.12 27.03 -16.43
N GLY A 91 21.86 27.11 -17.73
CA GLY A 91 21.44 28.35 -18.38
C GLY A 91 20.06 28.80 -17.88
N LYS A 92 19.89 30.11 -17.67
CA LYS A 92 18.63 30.72 -17.25
C LYS A 92 17.98 31.42 -18.46
N PRO A 93 16.88 30.88 -19.01
CA PRO A 93 16.20 31.50 -20.14
C PRO A 93 15.55 32.82 -19.71
N THR A 94 15.55 33.83 -20.60
CA THR A 94 15.03 35.18 -20.33
C THR A 94 13.89 35.55 -21.26
N ASP A 95 14.10 35.51 -22.57
CA ASP A 95 13.11 35.99 -23.54
C ASP A 95 12.29 34.88 -24.20
N ALA A 96 12.71 33.62 -24.06
CA ALA A 96 11.95 32.48 -24.52
C ALA A 96 12.35 31.22 -23.78
N LEU A 97 11.43 30.26 -23.70
CA LEU A 97 11.64 28.95 -23.07
C LEU A 97 10.88 27.91 -23.88
N SER A 98 11.49 26.76 -24.12
CA SER A 98 10.74 25.56 -24.48
C SER A 98 11.19 24.38 -23.64
N ILE A 99 10.26 23.54 -23.21
CA ILE A 99 10.53 22.29 -22.50
C ILE A 99 9.79 21.18 -23.25
N ALA A 100 10.44 20.05 -23.48
CA ALA A 100 9.82 18.88 -24.11
C ALA A 100 10.28 17.59 -23.40
N ALA A 101 9.36 16.62 -23.28
CA ALA A 101 9.66 15.31 -22.70
C ALA A 101 8.65 14.26 -23.20
N TRP A 102 9.10 13.01 -23.23
CA TRP A 102 8.20 11.86 -23.26
C TRP A 102 7.94 11.40 -21.83
N ILE A 103 6.68 11.23 -21.48
CA ILE A 103 6.27 10.79 -20.13
C ILE A 103 5.23 9.69 -20.20
N ALA A 104 5.24 8.80 -19.21
CA ALA A 104 4.18 7.84 -18.96
C ALA A 104 3.88 7.82 -17.46
N PRO A 105 2.96 8.67 -16.96
CA PRO A 105 2.64 8.72 -15.55
C PRO A 105 1.94 7.42 -15.12
N ARG A 106 2.30 6.90 -13.96
CA ARG A 106 1.61 5.75 -13.33
C ARG A 106 0.41 6.21 -12.53
N THR A 107 0.56 7.34 -11.85
CA THR A 107 -0.43 7.91 -10.96
C THR A 107 -0.45 9.43 -11.11
N TYR A 108 -1.48 10.04 -10.54
CA TYR A 108 -1.50 11.48 -10.31
C TYR A 108 -1.47 11.71 -8.81
N ASP A 109 -0.89 12.84 -8.41
CA ASP A 109 -1.05 13.29 -7.02
C ASP A 109 -2.50 13.69 -6.79
N ILE A 110 -2.96 13.53 -5.55
CA ILE A 110 -4.28 13.98 -5.10
C ILE A 110 -4.20 15.36 -4.44
N ASP A 111 -3.07 16.05 -4.62
CA ASP A 111 -2.68 17.23 -3.86
C ASP A 111 -3.78 18.31 -3.78
N HIS A 112 -3.92 18.85 -2.57
CA HIS A 112 -4.84 19.92 -2.19
C HIS A 112 -4.14 21.30 -2.19
N ASP A 113 -2.81 21.31 -2.30
CA ASP A 113 -1.98 22.52 -2.14
C ASP A 113 -1.73 23.24 -3.48
N HIS A 114 -2.43 22.83 -4.56
CA HIS A 114 -2.34 23.41 -5.91
C HIS A 114 -0.95 23.38 -6.57
N ARG A 115 -0.08 22.45 -6.14
CA ARG A 115 1.28 22.30 -6.70
C ARG A 115 1.36 21.23 -7.77
N LEU A 116 2.18 21.47 -8.78
CA LEU A 116 2.44 20.49 -9.84
C LEU A 116 3.38 19.40 -9.34
N CYS A 117 3.21 18.17 -9.82
CA CYS A 117 4.25 17.14 -9.90
C CYS A 117 5.14 17.45 -11.10
N PRO A 118 6.34 18.02 -10.90
CA PRO A 118 7.08 18.59 -12.01
C PRO A 118 7.75 17.53 -12.86
N ILE A 119 7.72 17.75 -14.18
CA ILE A 119 8.65 17.16 -15.12
C ILE A 119 9.98 17.90 -14.97
N VAL A 120 9.93 19.23 -15.08
CA VAL A 120 11.08 20.12 -14.90
C VAL A 120 10.67 21.30 -14.01
N ASN A 121 11.55 21.67 -13.08
CA ASN A 121 11.28 22.70 -12.10
C ASN A 121 12.52 23.54 -11.77
N GLN A 122 12.40 24.85 -11.91
CA GLN A 122 13.35 25.83 -11.38
C GLN A 122 12.61 27.14 -11.11
N HIS A 123 11.85 27.23 -10.01
CA HIS A 123 11.04 28.41 -9.70
C HIS A 123 11.15 28.90 -8.26
N ASN A 124 10.68 30.10 -8.02
CA ASN A 124 10.31 30.59 -6.70
C ASN A 124 9.00 31.37 -6.88
N ARG A 125 7.90 30.80 -6.39
CA ARG A 125 6.56 31.35 -6.63
C ARG A 125 6.37 32.68 -5.93
N ASP A 126 6.84 32.82 -4.69
CA ASP A 126 6.73 34.04 -3.89
C ASP A 126 7.45 35.23 -4.53
N LEU A 127 8.63 34.98 -5.10
CA LEU A 127 9.43 35.98 -5.80
C LEU A 127 9.01 36.15 -7.27
N ARG A 128 8.05 35.36 -7.76
CA ARG A 128 7.63 35.30 -9.17
C ARG A 128 8.82 35.10 -10.12
N GLN A 129 9.63 34.08 -9.85
CA GLN A 129 10.84 33.78 -10.61
C GLN A 129 10.80 32.38 -11.20
N GLY A 130 11.42 32.23 -12.37
CA GLY A 130 11.71 30.94 -12.99
C GLY A 130 10.48 30.28 -13.61
N TYR A 131 10.49 28.95 -13.61
CA TYR A 131 9.51 28.14 -14.34
C TYR A 131 9.28 26.78 -13.68
N VAL A 132 8.05 26.27 -13.82
CA VAL A 132 7.70 24.89 -13.49
C VAL A 132 6.76 24.34 -14.57
N PHE A 133 7.06 23.13 -15.03
CA PHE A 133 6.26 22.40 -16.02
C PHE A 133 5.96 21.00 -15.49
N GLY A 134 4.69 20.63 -15.38
CA GLY A 134 4.34 19.38 -14.71
C GLY A 134 2.86 19.02 -14.77
N LEU A 135 2.58 17.87 -14.14
CA LEU A 135 1.24 17.31 -14.01
C LEU A 135 0.56 17.79 -12.72
N TYR A 136 -0.74 17.70 -12.69
CA TYR A 136 -1.61 17.95 -11.56
C TYR A 136 -2.67 16.84 -11.46
N LYS A 137 -3.61 17.00 -10.53
CA LYS A 137 -4.71 16.06 -10.27
C LYS A 137 -5.42 15.66 -11.56
N HIS A 138 -5.75 14.37 -11.65
CA HIS A 138 -6.46 13.75 -12.77
C HIS A 138 -5.81 13.92 -14.16
N GLY A 139 -4.49 14.15 -14.20
CA GLY A 139 -3.73 14.28 -15.45
C GLY A 139 -3.84 15.64 -16.12
N SER A 140 -4.51 16.61 -15.50
CA SER A 140 -4.38 18.02 -15.89
C SER A 140 -2.93 18.47 -15.74
N TRP A 141 -2.50 19.47 -16.49
CA TRP A 141 -1.09 19.83 -16.58
C TRP A 141 -0.90 21.30 -16.96
N SER A 142 0.24 21.87 -16.60
CA SER A 142 0.46 23.31 -16.66
C SER A 142 1.92 23.68 -16.86
N LEU A 143 2.12 24.81 -17.55
CA LEU A 143 3.36 25.59 -17.50
C LEU A 143 3.07 26.85 -16.67
N GLN A 144 3.90 27.07 -15.65
CA GLN A 144 3.84 28.26 -14.80
C GLN A 144 5.18 28.98 -14.80
N LEU A 145 5.14 30.31 -14.91
CA LEU A 145 6.31 31.17 -15.15
C LEU A 145 6.26 32.44 -14.32
N GLY A 146 7.41 32.87 -13.82
CA GLY A 146 7.61 34.24 -13.36
C GLY A 146 7.92 35.17 -14.52
N LEU A 147 6.97 36.00 -14.95
CA LEU A 147 7.14 36.97 -16.05
C LEU A 147 7.16 38.40 -15.49
N GLY A 148 8.35 39.01 -15.46
CA GLY A 148 8.56 40.28 -14.78
C GLY A 148 8.21 40.20 -13.29
N ASN A 149 7.14 40.87 -12.89
CA ASN A 149 6.64 40.85 -11.50
C ASN A 149 5.37 40.02 -11.33
N GLU A 150 5.00 39.17 -12.29
CA GLU A 150 3.77 38.38 -12.26
C GLU A 150 4.06 36.89 -12.34
N TRP A 151 3.20 36.09 -11.69
CA TRP A 151 3.19 34.64 -11.85
C TRP A 151 2.09 34.29 -12.84
N VAL A 152 2.45 33.66 -13.96
CA VAL A 152 1.57 33.43 -15.10
C VAL A 152 1.49 31.93 -15.36
N GLU A 153 0.27 31.42 -15.55
CA GLU A 153 0.01 29.99 -15.67
C GLU A 153 -0.83 29.72 -16.92
N VAL A 154 -0.44 28.74 -17.74
CA VAL A 154 -1.29 28.18 -18.79
C VAL A 154 -1.63 26.74 -18.42
N TRP A 155 -2.92 26.42 -18.41
CA TRP A 155 -3.44 25.12 -17.99
C TRP A 155 -4.08 24.36 -19.15
N CYS A 156 -3.95 23.04 -19.13
CA CYS A 156 -4.73 22.13 -19.96
C CYS A 156 -5.52 21.16 -19.08
N HIS A 157 -6.84 21.38 -18.99
CA HIS A 157 -7.77 20.50 -18.27
C HIS A 157 -8.49 19.53 -19.22
N ASP A 158 -8.82 19.98 -20.43
CA ASP A 158 -9.69 19.24 -21.37
C ASP A 158 -8.98 18.08 -22.10
N ARG A 159 -7.64 18.03 -22.04
CA ARG A 159 -6.83 16.95 -22.63
C ARG A 159 -5.83 16.42 -21.57
N PRO A 160 -6.33 15.68 -20.57
CA PRO A 160 -5.48 15.15 -19.51
C PRO A 160 -4.49 14.12 -20.06
N ILE A 161 -3.29 14.06 -19.48
CA ILE A 161 -2.27 13.09 -19.85
C ILE A 161 -2.67 11.71 -19.31
N PRO A 162 -2.86 10.67 -20.15
CA PRO A 162 -3.31 9.36 -19.69
C PRO A 162 -2.27 8.64 -18.83
N LYS A 163 -2.73 7.84 -17.85
CA LYS A 163 -1.88 6.92 -17.10
C LYS A 163 -1.38 5.77 -18.00
N ASN A 164 -0.21 5.22 -17.66
CA ASN A 164 0.34 3.98 -18.21
C ASN A 164 0.54 3.96 -19.73
N ARG A 165 0.63 5.14 -20.35
CA ARG A 165 0.85 5.30 -21.79
C ARG A 165 1.82 6.45 -22.05
N TRP A 166 2.69 6.27 -23.03
CA TRP A 166 3.58 7.33 -23.48
C TRP A 166 2.78 8.51 -24.03
N SER A 167 3.16 9.70 -23.61
CA SER A 167 2.68 10.99 -24.11
C SER A 167 3.87 11.90 -24.32
N PHE A 168 3.93 12.55 -25.47
CA PHE A 168 4.88 13.62 -25.72
C PHE A 168 4.26 14.94 -25.28
N VAL A 169 4.90 15.61 -24.32
CA VAL A 169 4.44 16.87 -23.79
C VAL A 169 5.47 17.94 -24.05
N ALA A 170 5.02 19.11 -24.48
CA ALA A 170 5.89 20.27 -24.62
C ALA A 170 5.19 21.56 -24.16
N ALA A 171 6.00 22.48 -23.65
CA ALA A 171 5.59 23.79 -23.18
C ALA A 171 6.49 24.85 -23.81
N VAL A 172 5.90 25.93 -24.30
CA VAL A 172 6.62 27.00 -25.02
C VAL A 172 6.19 28.36 -24.48
N TYR A 173 7.17 29.22 -24.20
CA TYR A 173 6.99 30.65 -23.99
C TYR A 173 7.75 31.45 -25.05
N ASP A 174 7.06 32.41 -25.65
CA ASP A 174 7.61 33.35 -26.61
C ASP A 174 7.28 34.79 -26.17
N LYS A 175 8.29 35.50 -25.67
CA LYS A 175 8.14 36.91 -25.29
C LYS A 175 7.74 37.79 -26.47
N GLY A 176 8.23 37.53 -27.67
CA GLY A 176 7.95 38.37 -28.84
C GLY A 176 6.46 38.51 -29.13
N ASN A 177 5.70 37.46 -28.85
CA ASN A 177 4.24 37.42 -28.97
C ASN A 177 3.50 37.44 -27.62
N GLY A 178 4.23 37.36 -26.50
CA GLY A 178 3.65 37.17 -25.16
C GLY A 178 2.93 35.83 -24.97
N THR A 179 3.16 34.84 -25.82
CA THR A 179 2.35 33.61 -25.82
C THR A 179 2.98 32.49 -25.01
N LEU A 180 2.19 31.85 -24.15
CA LEU A 180 2.46 30.57 -23.52
C LEU A 180 1.63 29.50 -24.23
N LYS A 181 2.23 28.36 -24.58
CA LYS A 181 1.55 27.27 -25.28
C LYS A 181 1.92 25.92 -24.68
N LEU A 182 0.95 25.02 -24.67
CA LEU A 182 1.09 23.62 -24.31
C LEU A 182 0.82 22.77 -25.55
N PHE A 183 1.61 21.72 -25.75
CA PHE A 183 1.46 20.78 -26.87
C PHE A 183 1.42 19.34 -26.34
N LEU A 184 0.46 18.58 -26.83
CA LEU A 184 0.30 17.15 -26.56
C LEU A 184 0.40 16.38 -27.87
N ASN A 185 1.38 15.47 -27.96
CA ASN A 185 1.66 14.64 -29.13
C ASN A 185 1.83 15.48 -30.41
N GLY A 186 2.59 16.57 -30.30
CA GLY A 186 2.89 17.47 -31.41
C GLY A 186 1.79 18.47 -31.77
N VAL A 187 0.63 18.45 -31.10
CA VAL A 187 -0.53 19.31 -31.39
C VAL A 187 -0.77 20.27 -30.23
N GLU A 188 -1.05 21.54 -30.53
CA GLU A 188 -1.40 22.55 -29.52
C GLU A 188 -2.62 22.07 -28.71
N ALA A 189 -2.48 22.11 -27.38
CA ALA A 189 -3.47 21.65 -26.41
C ALA A 189 -4.06 22.80 -25.60
N ALA A 190 -3.28 23.85 -25.33
CA ALA A 190 -3.74 25.07 -24.70
C ALA A 190 -2.83 26.25 -25.06
N SER A 191 -3.36 27.47 -24.98
CA SER A 191 -2.57 28.69 -25.13
C SER A 191 -3.07 29.80 -24.20
N LEU A 192 -2.16 30.69 -23.81
CA LEU A 192 -2.46 31.94 -23.13
C LEU A 192 -1.62 33.05 -23.77
N THR A 193 -2.20 34.24 -23.93
CA THR A 193 -1.44 35.44 -24.33
C THR A 193 -1.31 36.38 -23.13
N HIS A 194 -0.09 36.63 -22.70
CA HIS A 194 0.24 37.62 -21.67
C HIS A 194 0.37 39.01 -22.31
N PRO A 195 -0.39 40.02 -21.85
CA PRO A 195 -0.48 41.32 -22.51
C PRO A 195 0.81 42.16 -22.44
N GLY A 196 1.75 41.80 -21.57
CA GLY A 196 2.95 42.58 -21.30
C GLY A 196 4.22 42.13 -22.01
N ALA A 197 4.25 40.94 -22.64
CA ALA A 197 5.44 40.41 -23.30
C ALA A 197 6.72 40.54 -22.43
N ALA A 198 6.63 40.10 -21.17
CA ALA A 198 7.66 40.31 -20.15
C ALA A 198 8.72 39.19 -20.14
N SER A 199 9.98 39.53 -19.86
CA SER A 199 11.02 38.50 -19.70
C SER A 199 10.73 37.58 -18.51
N ILE A 200 11.16 36.32 -18.63
CA ILE A 200 11.24 35.37 -17.53
C ILE A 200 12.21 35.93 -16.49
N SER A 201 11.72 36.10 -15.26
CA SER A 201 12.54 36.53 -14.14
C SER A 201 13.45 35.37 -13.71
N PRO A 202 14.78 35.55 -13.66
CA PRO A 202 15.70 34.46 -13.33
C PRO A 202 15.48 33.96 -11.90
N CYS A 203 15.65 32.66 -11.69
CA CYS A 203 15.54 32.03 -10.38
C CYS A 203 16.92 31.49 -9.95
N GLU A 204 17.25 31.65 -8.67
CA GLU A 204 18.49 31.12 -8.07
C GLU A 204 18.32 29.73 -7.45
N ALA A 205 17.11 29.17 -7.49
CA ALA A 205 16.87 27.78 -7.08
C ALA A 205 17.56 26.80 -8.04
N ASP A 206 17.91 25.63 -7.52
CA ASP A 206 18.43 24.52 -8.31
C ASP A 206 17.40 24.03 -9.33
N LEU A 207 17.89 23.54 -10.47
CA LEU A 207 17.06 22.86 -11.45
C LEU A 207 16.80 21.43 -10.97
N LEU A 208 15.53 21.06 -10.89
CA LEU A 208 15.08 19.72 -10.54
C LEU A 208 14.31 19.08 -11.70
N VAL A 209 14.53 17.77 -11.90
CA VAL A 209 13.72 16.92 -12.78
C VAL A 209 13.01 15.89 -11.92
N GLY A 210 11.67 15.82 -12.02
CA GLY A 210 10.85 14.86 -11.27
C GLY A 210 10.46 15.26 -9.84
N ARG A 211 10.82 16.47 -9.37
CA ARG A 211 10.55 16.91 -7.99
C ARG A 211 10.21 18.41 -7.86
N HIS A 212 9.25 18.72 -6.99
CA HIS A 212 8.97 20.09 -6.54
C HIS A 212 10.03 20.59 -5.54
N ASN A 213 10.43 21.86 -5.66
CA ASN A 213 11.51 22.47 -4.89
C ASN A 213 11.02 23.16 -3.61
N GLU A 214 9.73 23.50 -3.52
CA GLU A 214 9.10 23.89 -2.26
C GLU A 214 8.62 22.64 -1.53
N GLU A 215 9.19 22.39 -0.36
CA GLU A 215 8.88 21.19 0.44
C GLU A 215 7.46 21.32 1.04
N ALA A 216 6.54 20.46 0.61
CA ALA A 216 5.31 20.17 1.35
C ALA A 216 5.52 18.86 2.09
N MET A 217 5.85 18.95 3.38
CA MET A 217 6.12 17.79 4.21
C MET A 217 4.82 17.00 4.43
N LEU A 218 4.89 15.68 4.24
CA LEU A 218 3.82 14.74 4.62
C LEU A 218 4.04 14.27 6.05
N ASP A 219 5.11 13.50 6.23
CA ASP A 219 5.57 12.97 7.51
C ASP A 219 7.05 12.57 7.38
N GLY A 220 7.84 12.80 8.42
CA GLY A 220 9.28 12.50 8.42
C GLY A 220 10.01 13.03 7.17
N PRO A 221 10.69 12.18 6.37
CA PRO A 221 11.42 12.60 5.16
C PRO A 221 10.55 12.68 3.89
N PHE A 222 9.26 12.36 3.96
CA PHE A 222 8.39 12.34 2.79
C PHE A 222 7.96 13.76 2.39
N VAL A 223 8.21 14.10 1.12
CA VAL A 223 7.83 15.36 0.52
C VAL A 223 6.87 15.11 -0.64
N LYS A 224 5.75 15.83 -0.70
CA LYS A 224 4.75 15.73 -1.77
C LYS A 224 5.30 16.11 -3.15
N ASN A 225 4.45 15.98 -4.18
CA ASN A 225 4.65 16.59 -5.50
C ASN A 225 5.88 16.07 -6.27
N HIS A 226 6.16 14.78 -6.16
CA HIS A 226 7.10 14.10 -7.05
C HIS A 226 6.37 13.52 -8.27
N PHE A 227 7.08 13.44 -9.40
CA PHE A 227 6.58 12.71 -10.56
C PHE A 227 6.62 11.20 -10.29
N ASP A 228 5.60 10.49 -10.76
CA ASP A 228 5.50 9.04 -10.62
C ASP A 228 5.26 8.40 -12.00
N GLY A 229 6.24 7.64 -12.48
CA GLY A 229 6.21 6.94 -13.77
C GLY A 229 7.48 7.09 -14.59
N LEU A 230 7.39 6.84 -15.90
CA LEU A 230 8.56 6.90 -16.78
C LEU A 230 8.74 8.30 -17.38
N MET A 231 9.98 8.76 -17.46
CA MET A 231 10.35 9.89 -18.32
C MET A 231 11.46 9.47 -19.28
N ASP A 232 11.42 10.07 -20.47
CA ASP A 232 12.39 9.87 -21.54
C ASP A 232 12.59 11.20 -22.30
N GLU A 233 13.76 11.36 -22.93
CA GLU A 233 14.00 12.41 -23.93
C GLU A 233 13.73 13.86 -23.44
N VAL A 234 14.09 14.19 -22.19
CA VAL A 234 13.85 15.52 -21.58
C VAL A 234 14.79 16.56 -22.20
N ARG A 235 14.23 17.69 -22.67
CA ARG A 235 14.96 18.80 -23.29
C ARG A 235 14.47 20.16 -22.80
N ILE A 236 15.40 21.09 -22.58
CA ILE A 236 15.12 22.48 -22.19
C ILE A 236 15.84 23.42 -23.17
N TYR A 237 15.13 24.39 -23.72
CA TYR A 237 15.63 25.35 -24.71
C TYR A 237 15.47 26.79 -24.22
N SER A 238 16.42 27.67 -24.57
CA SER A 238 16.37 29.13 -24.38
C SER A 238 15.70 29.87 -25.55
N ARG A 239 14.99 29.14 -26.42
CA ARG A 239 14.24 29.67 -27.56
C ARG A 239 12.82 29.13 -27.58
N SER A 240 11.93 29.81 -28.31
CA SER A 240 10.58 29.33 -28.58
C SER A 240 10.60 28.36 -29.76
N LEU A 241 10.19 27.11 -29.52
CA LEU A 241 9.97 26.14 -30.60
C LEU A 241 8.68 26.49 -31.34
N ARG A 242 8.73 26.46 -32.67
CA ARG A 242 7.54 26.54 -33.51
C ARG A 242 6.76 25.23 -33.41
N GLY A 243 5.44 25.29 -33.64
CA GLY A 243 4.60 24.08 -33.64
C GLY A 243 5.10 22.98 -34.59
N GLU A 244 5.70 23.34 -35.72
CA GLU A 244 6.31 22.39 -36.66
C GLU A 244 7.53 21.68 -36.07
N GLU A 245 8.34 22.36 -35.27
CA GLU A 245 9.50 21.79 -34.59
C GLU A 245 9.06 20.85 -33.45
N VAL A 246 8.03 21.26 -32.69
CA VAL A 246 7.42 20.40 -31.65
C VAL A 246 6.84 19.13 -32.27
N LEU A 247 6.16 19.26 -33.42
CA LEU A 247 5.64 18.12 -34.18
C LEU A 247 6.75 17.24 -34.75
N HIS A 248 7.88 17.83 -35.15
CA HIS A 248 9.04 17.08 -35.61
C HIS A 248 9.65 16.23 -34.49
N LEU A 249 9.91 16.81 -33.31
CA LEU A 249 10.42 16.08 -32.14
C LEU A 249 9.52 14.89 -31.77
N TYR A 250 8.19 15.09 -31.81
CA TYR A 250 7.22 14.03 -31.59
C TYR A 250 7.35 12.90 -32.64
N ARG A 251 7.42 13.25 -33.93
CA ARG A 251 7.48 12.27 -35.02
C ARG A 251 8.80 11.52 -35.07
N GLU A 252 9.91 12.22 -34.86
CA GLU A 252 11.27 11.66 -34.86
C GLU A 252 11.38 10.49 -33.86
N ALA A 253 10.91 10.69 -32.62
CA ALA A 253 10.93 9.66 -31.60
C ALA A 253 10.08 8.42 -31.96
N LEU A 254 9.08 8.58 -32.83
CA LEU A 254 8.21 7.49 -33.28
C LEU A 254 8.68 6.81 -34.58
N GLU A 255 9.73 7.29 -35.25
CA GLU A 255 10.24 6.67 -36.47
C GLU A 255 10.67 5.22 -36.22
N LEU A 256 11.27 4.95 -35.05
CA LEU A 256 11.67 3.60 -34.62
C LEU A 256 10.47 2.68 -34.33
N HIS A 257 9.25 3.23 -34.23
CA HIS A 257 8.00 2.53 -33.90
C HIS A 257 6.97 2.61 -35.03
N GLY A 258 7.40 2.87 -36.27
CA GLY A 258 6.50 2.94 -37.42
C GLY A 258 5.48 4.09 -37.34
N GLY A 259 5.79 5.15 -36.60
CA GLY A 259 4.92 6.32 -36.41
C GLY A 259 3.80 6.14 -35.37
N LEU A 260 3.81 5.03 -34.61
CA LEU A 260 2.84 4.76 -33.57
C LEU A 260 3.48 4.89 -32.19
N ILE A 261 2.71 5.37 -31.21
CA ILE A 261 3.13 5.38 -29.81
C ILE A 261 3.22 3.91 -29.34
N PRO A 262 4.39 3.41 -28.91
CA PRO A 262 4.53 2.03 -28.46
C PRO A 262 3.73 1.80 -27.18
N GLU A 263 3.14 0.61 -27.07
CA GLU A 263 2.51 0.16 -25.83
C GLU A 263 3.56 -0.10 -24.75
N ILE A 264 3.20 0.15 -23.50
CA ILE A 264 4.06 -0.14 -22.35
C ILE A 264 3.51 -1.41 -21.69
N PRO A 265 4.27 -2.51 -21.69
CA PRO A 265 3.93 -3.68 -20.90
C PRO A 265 3.75 -3.31 -19.42
N SER A 266 2.73 -3.87 -18.76
CA SER A 266 2.37 -3.48 -17.38
C SER A 266 3.52 -3.68 -16.41
N GLU A 267 4.32 -4.73 -16.60
CA GLU A 267 5.50 -5.06 -15.80
C GLU A 267 6.57 -3.95 -15.80
N HIS A 268 6.62 -3.12 -16.84
CA HIS A 268 7.57 -2.00 -16.91
C HIS A 268 7.14 -0.82 -16.04
N LEU A 269 5.85 -0.68 -15.75
CA LEU A 269 5.29 0.36 -14.90
C LEU A 269 5.13 -0.11 -13.45
N THR A 270 4.96 -1.40 -13.21
CA THR A 270 4.87 -1.92 -11.83
C THR A 270 6.20 -1.85 -11.09
N ILE A 271 6.11 -1.69 -9.77
CA ILE A 271 7.25 -1.84 -8.86
C ILE A 271 7.56 -3.34 -8.77
N SER A 272 8.78 -3.73 -9.10
CA SER A 272 9.19 -5.14 -9.04
C SER A 272 9.57 -5.53 -7.61
N ARG A 273 9.09 -6.70 -7.17
CA ARG A 273 9.48 -7.29 -5.87
C ARG A 273 10.98 -7.54 -5.76
N GLU A 274 11.67 -7.74 -6.90
CA GLU A 274 13.12 -7.94 -6.93
C GLU A 274 13.91 -6.76 -6.37
N LEU A 275 13.32 -5.56 -6.37
CA LEU A 275 13.93 -4.38 -5.78
C LEU A 275 14.13 -4.51 -4.25
N PHE A 276 13.37 -5.41 -3.61
CA PHE A 276 13.37 -5.63 -2.16
C PHE A 276 13.70 -7.09 -1.79
N SER A 277 14.09 -7.95 -2.73
CA SER A 277 14.29 -9.39 -2.47
C SER A 277 15.41 -9.67 -1.45
N ARG A 278 16.36 -8.74 -1.33
CA ARG A 278 17.49 -8.78 -0.39
C ARG A 278 17.29 -7.97 0.88
N ASP A 279 16.11 -7.38 1.08
CA ASP A 279 15.77 -6.71 2.33
C ASP A 279 15.59 -7.75 3.45
N ARG A 280 16.45 -7.63 4.46
CA ARG A 280 16.53 -8.55 5.61
C ARG A 280 15.30 -8.53 6.52
N HIS A 281 14.40 -7.59 6.32
CA HIS A 281 13.17 -7.42 7.09
C HIS A 281 11.93 -7.67 6.24
N ARG A 282 12.05 -7.83 4.92
CA ARG A 282 10.88 -7.99 4.05
C ARG A 282 10.19 -9.35 4.25
N PRO A 283 8.91 -9.41 4.68
CA PRO A 283 8.20 -10.67 4.85
C PRO A 283 8.19 -11.49 3.56
N GLN A 284 8.34 -12.81 3.69
CA GLN A 284 8.45 -13.74 2.57
C GLN A 284 7.24 -14.66 2.43
N PHE A 285 6.56 -15.00 3.53
CA PHE A 285 5.35 -15.82 3.49
C PHE A 285 4.10 -15.15 4.08
N HIS A 286 4.19 -13.84 4.33
CA HIS A 286 3.03 -12.97 4.54
C HIS A 286 2.83 -12.03 3.35
N LEU A 287 1.58 -11.81 2.97
CA LEU A 287 1.22 -10.90 1.88
C LEU A 287 1.71 -9.47 2.18
N SER A 288 2.23 -8.80 1.16
CA SER A 288 2.81 -7.45 1.27
C SER A 288 2.86 -6.81 -0.12
N PRO A 289 2.74 -5.47 -0.27
CA PRO A 289 2.62 -4.83 -1.58
C PRO A 289 3.98 -4.88 -2.29
N PRO A 290 4.07 -4.96 -3.64
CA PRO A 290 5.36 -5.06 -4.33
C PRO A 290 6.43 -4.05 -3.88
N GLY A 291 5.98 -2.85 -3.50
CA GLY A 291 6.71 -1.86 -2.70
C GLY A 291 5.71 -0.89 -2.09
N HIS A 292 6.21 0.22 -1.54
CA HIS A 292 5.40 1.32 -1.01
C HIS A 292 4.48 0.87 0.14
N TRP A 293 3.35 1.56 0.34
CA TRP A 293 2.49 1.40 1.50
C TRP A 293 1.26 0.56 1.18
N MET A 294 0.86 -0.31 2.12
CA MET A 294 -0.46 -0.95 2.15
C MET A 294 -1.16 -0.72 3.49
N ASN A 295 -2.50 -0.82 3.50
CA ASN A 295 -3.29 -1.07 4.72
C ASN A 295 -3.94 -2.46 4.71
N GLU A 296 -5.06 -2.64 5.41
CA GLU A 296 -5.78 -3.90 5.48
C GLU A 296 -6.09 -4.55 4.12
N PRO A 297 -5.81 -5.87 4.01
CA PRO A 297 -6.41 -6.68 2.99
C PRO A 297 -7.92 -6.76 3.21
N HIS A 298 -8.69 -6.62 2.15
CA HIS A 298 -10.15 -6.61 2.20
C HIS A 298 -10.77 -7.12 0.91
N ALA A 299 -12.11 -7.16 0.91
CA ALA A 299 -12.93 -7.65 -0.20
C ALA A 299 -12.52 -9.05 -0.72
N PRO A 300 -12.23 -10.04 0.15
CA PRO A 300 -11.90 -11.39 -0.30
C PRO A 300 -13.06 -12.00 -1.09
N ILE A 301 -12.77 -12.54 -2.27
CA ILE A 301 -13.76 -13.23 -3.10
C ILE A 301 -13.14 -14.40 -3.84
N TYR A 302 -13.84 -15.53 -3.88
CA TYR A 302 -13.47 -16.65 -4.73
C TYR A 302 -14.32 -16.64 -5.99
N TYR A 303 -13.68 -16.59 -7.15
CA TYR A 303 -14.35 -16.50 -8.43
C TYR A 303 -13.61 -17.31 -9.49
N ASN A 304 -14.36 -18.08 -10.27
CA ASN A 304 -13.85 -18.85 -11.41
C ASN A 304 -12.54 -19.64 -11.15
N GLY A 305 -12.43 -20.28 -9.98
CA GLY A 305 -11.27 -21.09 -9.61
C GLY A 305 -10.20 -20.36 -8.79
N ARG A 306 -10.34 -19.04 -8.55
CA ARG A 306 -9.28 -18.20 -7.96
C ARG A 306 -9.78 -17.44 -6.74
N TYR A 307 -8.92 -17.33 -5.74
CA TYR A 307 -9.08 -16.40 -4.63
C TYR A 307 -8.50 -15.05 -5.03
N HIS A 308 -9.31 -14.01 -4.92
CA HIS A 308 -8.89 -12.63 -5.05
C HIS A 308 -8.93 -11.95 -3.69
N LEU A 309 -7.89 -11.18 -3.41
CA LEU A 309 -7.79 -10.36 -2.20
C LEU A 309 -7.28 -8.99 -2.61
N PHE A 310 -8.00 -7.95 -2.18
CA PHE A 310 -7.64 -6.56 -2.45
C PHE A 310 -7.04 -5.95 -1.19
N TYR A 311 -6.45 -4.78 -1.31
CA TYR A 311 -5.88 -4.07 -0.16
C TYR A 311 -5.76 -2.58 -0.47
N GLN A 312 -5.87 -1.72 0.55
CA GLN A 312 -5.54 -0.30 0.34
C GLN A 312 -4.06 -0.18 0.03
N SER A 313 -3.71 0.63 -0.97
CA SER A 313 -2.33 0.83 -1.41
C SER A 313 -2.07 2.29 -1.76
N ASN A 314 -0.86 2.76 -1.52
CA ASN A 314 -0.39 4.03 -2.06
C ASN A 314 0.72 3.79 -3.09
N PRO A 315 0.44 3.94 -4.39
CA PRO A 315 1.45 3.73 -5.43
C PRO A 315 2.51 4.84 -5.49
N ARG A 316 2.39 5.94 -4.71
CA ARG A 316 3.34 7.07 -4.72
C ARG A 316 4.47 6.96 -3.70
N GLY A 317 4.38 6.06 -2.73
CA GLY A 317 5.46 5.85 -1.77
C GLY A 317 5.00 5.15 -0.50
N PRO A 318 5.94 4.81 0.41
CA PRO A 318 5.66 4.11 1.66
C PRO A 318 5.05 5.04 2.74
N PHE A 319 3.95 5.71 2.41
CA PHE A 319 3.16 6.57 3.30
C PHE A 319 1.67 6.57 2.92
N TRP A 320 0.78 7.01 3.82
CA TRP A 320 -0.66 7.12 3.54
C TRP A 320 -1.00 8.43 2.80
N GLN A 321 -1.62 8.35 1.61
CA GLN A 321 -2.18 9.52 0.90
C GLN A 321 -3.13 9.12 -0.26
N SER A 322 -2.59 8.78 -1.43
CA SER A 322 -3.36 8.53 -2.67
C SER A 322 -3.87 7.09 -2.71
N ILE A 323 -4.94 6.81 -1.95
CA ILE A 323 -5.40 5.44 -1.73
C ILE A 323 -6.03 4.84 -3.00
N HIS A 324 -5.43 3.75 -3.45
CA HIS A 324 -5.87 2.84 -4.51
C HIS A 324 -6.19 1.47 -3.89
N TRP A 325 -6.84 0.59 -4.65
CA TRP A 325 -6.95 -0.82 -4.29
C TRP A 325 -5.93 -1.65 -5.07
N GLY A 326 -4.94 -2.21 -4.37
CA GLY A 326 -4.07 -3.25 -4.91
C GLY A 326 -4.81 -4.58 -5.02
N HIS A 327 -4.23 -5.54 -5.75
CA HIS A 327 -4.92 -6.78 -6.10
C HIS A 327 -3.95 -7.97 -6.11
N TRP A 328 -4.25 -8.98 -5.29
CA TRP A 328 -3.62 -10.29 -5.31
C TRP A 328 -4.58 -11.37 -5.77
N VAL A 329 -4.03 -12.36 -6.47
CA VAL A 329 -4.75 -13.55 -6.89
C VAL A 329 -3.99 -14.81 -6.51
N SER A 330 -4.71 -15.86 -6.10
CA SER A 330 -4.15 -17.16 -5.72
C SER A 330 -5.09 -18.30 -6.08
N ASP A 331 -4.54 -19.46 -6.42
CA ASP A 331 -5.32 -20.67 -6.64
C ASP A 331 -5.53 -21.49 -5.33
N ASP A 332 -4.76 -21.19 -4.28
CA ASP A 332 -4.65 -22.05 -3.09
C ASP A 332 -4.54 -21.29 -1.75
N LEU A 333 -4.80 -19.98 -1.75
CA LEU A 333 -4.69 -19.04 -0.61
C LEU A 333 -3.26 -18.80 -0.09
N VAL A 334 -2.24 -19.44 -0.64
CA VAL A 334 -0.87 -19.33 -0.14
C VAL A 334 0.14 -18.95 -1.20
N HIS A 335 0.01 -19.36 -2.45
CA HIS A 335 0.86 -18.88 -3.54
C HIS A 335 0.13 -17.76 -4.27
N TRP A 336 0.71 -16.55 -4.26
CA TRP A 336 0.06 -15.34 -4.75
C TRP A 336 0.79 -14.72 -5.92
N ARG A 337 0.04 -14.03 -6.78
CA ARG A 337 0.56 -13.14 -7.81
C ARG A 337 -0.01 -11.74 -7.64
N ASP A 338 0.81 -10.74 -7.94
CA ASP A 338 0.34 -9.36 -8.08
C ASP A 338 -0.40 -9.16 -9.40
N LEU A 339 -1.48 -8.40 -9.33
CA LEU A 339 -2.19 -7.87 -10.48
C LEU A 339 -2.14 -6.33 -10.45
N PRO A 340 -2.45 -5.67 -11.59
CA PRO A 340 -2.60 -4.22 -11.60
C PRO A 340 -3.61 -3.75 -10.54
N PRO A 341 -3.50 -2.50 -10.04
CA PRO A 341 -4.49 -1.96 -9.11
C PRO A 341 -5.91 -2.08 -9.67
N ALA A 342 -6.81 -2.64 -8.87
CA ALA A 342 -8.20 -2.88 -9.25
C ALA A 342 -8.97 -1.56 -9.37
N LEU A 343 -8.76 -0.64 -8.41
CA LEU A 343 -9.42 0.67 -8.36
C LEU A 343 -8.41 1.79 -8.13
N ALA A 344 -8.64 2.93 -8.80
CA ALA A 344 -7.85 4.15 -8.68
C ALA A 344 -8.77 5.38 -8.59
N PRO A 345 -8.41 6.44 -7.83
CA PRO A 345 -9.17 7.68 -7.77
C PRO A 345 -9.44 8.29 -9.15
N GLU A 346 -10.67 8.75 -9.39
CA GLU A 346 -11.11 9.43 -10.61
C GLU A 346 -11.83 10.74 -10.28
N PRO A 347 -11.98 11.67 -11.24
CA PRO A 347 -12.85 12.82 -11.05
C PRO A 347 -14.27 12.38 -10.67
N GLY A 348 -14.81 12.91 -9.58
CA GLY A 348 -16.15 12.56 -9.09
C GLY A 348 -16.16 12.27 -7.60
N ILE A 349 -16.91 11.25 -7.19
CA ILE A 349 -17.18 10.94 -5.78
C ILE A 349 -15.96 10.39 -5.01
N ASP A 350 -14.94 9.88 -5.71
CA ASP A 350 -13.75 9.26 -5.12
C ASP A 350 -12.43 9.99 -5.45
N SER A 351 -12.54 11.30 -5.73
CA SER A 351 -11.43 12.13 -6.21
C SER A 351 -10.23 12.19 -5.26
N ASP A 352 -10.42 11.95 -3.97
CA ASP A 352 -9.39 12.06 -2.93
C ASP A 352 -8.98 10.72 -2.32
N GLY A 353 -9.65 9.62 -2.69
CA GLY A 353 -9.28 8.29 -2.24
C GLY A 353 -10.38 7.25 -2.40
N ILE A 354 -9.94 5.99 -2.50
CA ILE A 354 -10.79 4.80 -2.52
C ILE A 354 -10.46 3.97 -1.29
N TRP A 355 -11.16 4.21 -0.19
CA TRP A 355 -10.94 3.48 1.07
C TRP A 355 -11.64 2.12 1.07
N SER A 356 -11.49 1.39 2.17
CA SER A 356 -11.83 -0.02 2.29
C SER A 356 -13.32 -0.32 2.09
N GLY A 357 -13.57 -1.61 1.88
CA GLY A 357 -14.90 -2.17 1.68
C GLY A 357 -14.87 -3.69 1.46
N SER A 358 -15.81 -4.20 0.65
CA SER A 358 -16.04 -5.63 0.49
C SER A 358 -16.37 -6.01 -0.96
N ALA A 359 -16.45 -7.32 -1.21
CA ALA A 359 -16.89 -7.86 -2.49
C ALA A 359 -18.12 -8.75 -2.30
N ALA A 360 -18.98 -8.77 -3.30
CA ALA A 360 -20.09 -9.71 -3.38
C ALA A 360 -20.36 -10.09 -4.85
N LEU A 361 -21.14 -11.15 -5.05
CA LEU A 361 -21.63 -11.53 -6.38
C LEU A 361 -22.97 -10.82 -6.65
N ASP A 362 -23.09 -10.28 -7.87
CA ASP A 362 -24.32 -9.67 -8.36
C ASP A 362 -25.41 -10.70 -8.69
N GLU A 363 -26.55 -10.24 -9.22
CA GLU A 363 -27.68 -11.10 -9.60
C GLU A 363 -27.31 -12.17 -10.64
N ASN A 364 -26.29 -11.92 -11.46
CA ASN A 364 -25.80 -12.80 -12.52
C ASN A 364 -24.60 -13.65 -12.04
N GLY A 365 -24.20 -13.51 -10.78
CA GLY A 365 -23.04 -14.20 -10.23
C GLY A 365 -21.72 -13.58 -10.66
N VAL A 366 -21.68 -12.30 -11.04
CA VAL A 366 -20.46 -11.57 -11.44
C VAL A 366 -19.91 -10.78 -10.24
N PRO A 367 -18.58 -10.74 -10.04
CA PRO A 367 -17.97 -9.97 -8.95
C PRO A 367 -18.29 -8.47 -9.02
N ALA A 368 -18.65 -7.92 -7.87
CA ALA A 368 -18.82 -6.50 -7.63
C ALA A 368 -18.05 -6.08 -6.36
N LEU A 369 -17.40 -4.91 -6.43
CA LEU A 369 -16.67 -4.30 -5.31
C LEU A 369 -17.48 -3.14 -4.75
N PHE A 370 -17.69 -3.15 -3.44
CA PHE A 370 -18.27 -2.07 -2.67
C PHE A 370 -17.14 -1.39 -1.92
N TYR A 371 -17.00 -0.08 -2.07
CA TYR A 371 -15.89 0.66 -1.48
C TYR A 371 -16.36 1.98 -0.90
N THR A 372 -15.55 2.58 -0.04
CA THR A 372 -15.82 3.94 0.43
C THR A 372 -15.13 4.94 -0.47
N ALA A 373 -15.92 5.77 -1.15
CA ALA A 373 -15.47 6.86 -1.98
C ALA A 373 -15.26 8.12 -1.13
N GLY A 374 -14.04 8.68 -1.17
CA GLY A 374 -13.65 9.90 -0.48
C GLY A 374 -13.55 11.10 -1.41
N ASN A 375 -14.20 12.20 -1.04
CA ASN A 375 -14.02 13.51 -1.67
C ASN A 375 -14.21 14.63 -0.65
N PHE A 376 -13.12 15.30 -0.29
CA PHE A 376 -13.10 16.35 0.73
C PHE A 376 -13.81 17.65 0.32
N ASN A 377 -14.21 17.77 -0.95
CA ASN A 377 -15.04 18.88 -1.45
C ASN A 377 -16.55 18.59 -1.37
N LEU A 378 -16.95 17.38 -0.97
CA LEU A 378 -18.34 17.00 -0.76
C LEU A 378 -18.69 17.04 0.73
N ASN A 379 -19.99 17.17 1.02
CA ASN A 379 -20.52 17.05 2.37
C ASN A 379 -21.79 16.18 2.35
N PRO A 380 -21.76 14.96 2.93
CA PRO A 380 -20.60 14.32 3.57
C PRO A 380 -19.48 14.02 2.56
N ASP A 381 -18.24 13.94 3.07
CA ASP A 381 -17.02 13.68 2.30
C ASP A 381 -16.78 12.18 2.05
N GLN A 382 -17.64 11.32 2.58
CA GLN A 382 -17.60 9.86 2.44
C GLN A 382 -18.94 9.32 1.96
N CYS A 383 -18.90 8.38 1.01
CA CYS A 383 -20.06 7.60 0.61
C CYS A 383 -19.67 6.18 0.19
N VAL A 384 -20.62 5.26 0.13
CA VAL A 384 -20.40 3.95 -0.46
C VAL A 384 -20.56 4.07 -1.98
N ALA A 385 -19.66 3.43 -2.73
CA ALA A 385 -19.70 3.33 -4.18
C ALA A 385 -19.56 1.87 -4.64
N LEU A 386 -19.75 1.64 -5.93
CA LEU A 386 -19.82 0.32 -6.55
C LEU A 386 -18.92 0.27 -7.79
N ALA A 387 -18.17 -0.82 -7.95
CA ALA A 387 -17.49 -1.16 -9.19
C ALA A 387 -17.84 -2.59 -9.63
N ARG A 388 -18.10 -2.79 -10.92
CA ARG A 388 -18.42 -4.12 -11.48
C ARG A 388 -17.30 -4.62 -12.38
N SER A 389 -17.00 -5.91 -12.29
CA SER A 389 -15.99 -6.54 -13.15
C SER A 389 -16.47 -6.57 -14.60
N THR A 390 -15.55 -6.42 -15.55
CA THR A 390 -15.82 -6.62 -16.98
C THR A 390 -15.72 -8.07 -17.45
N PHE A 391 -15.75 -9.03 -16.52
CA PHE A 391 -15.62 -10.46 -16.82
C PHE A 391 -16.63 -10.95 -17.87
N VAL A 392 -17.84 -10.39 -17.91
CA VAL A 392 -18.85 -10.77 -18.91
C VAL A 392 -18.41 -10.37 -20.32
N GLU A 393 -17.67 -9.27 -20.46
CA GLU A 393 -17.15 -8.79 -21.74
C GLU A 393 -15.84 -9.43 -22.17
N ASP A 394 -14.90 -9.67 -21.23
CA ASP A 394 -13.54 -10.13 -21.54
C ASP A 394 -13.22 -11.57 -21.11
N GLY A 395 -14.01 -12.16 -20.22
CA GLY A 395 -13.79 -13.51 -19.69
C GLY A 395 -12.51 -13.64 -18.85
N ASP A 396 -11.92 -12.56 -18.36
CA ASP A 396 -10.64 -12.58 -17.66
C ASP A 396 -10.78 -13.03 -16.19
N PRO A 397 -10.36 -14.26 -15.83
CA PRO A 397 -10.46 -14.75 -14.47
C PRO A 397 -9.55 -14.00 -13.48
N ASP A 398 -8.61 -13.18 -13.94
CA ASP A 398 -7.81 -12.32 -13.06
C ASP A 398 -8.56 -11.06 -12.62
N LEU A 399 -9.71 -10.73 -13.21
CA LEU A 399 -10.54 -9.57 -12.85
C LEU A 399 -9.75 -8.25 -12.83
N VAL A 400 -8.90 -8.01 -13.83
CA VAL A 400 -8.01 -6.82 -13.88
C VAL A 400 -8.72 -5.54 -14.32
N ARG A 401 -10.01 -5.60 -14.66
CA ARG A 401 -10.80 -4.47 -15.18
C ARG A 401 -12.14 -4.34 -14.47
N TRP A 402 -12.43 -3.10 -14.09
CA TRP A 402 -13.60 -2.72 -13.31
C TRP A 402 -14.23 -1.44 -13.87
N VAL A 403 -15.56 -1.39 -13.89
CA VAL A 403 -16.33 -0.21 -14.25
C VAL A 403 -16.94 0.39 -12.98
N LYS A 404 -16.48 1.59 -12.61
CA LYS A 404 -16.95 2.31 -11.43
C LYS A 404 -18.24 3.07 -11.71
N ARG A 405 -19.18 2.99 -10.78
CA ARG A 405 -20.36 3.86 -10.73
C ARG A 405 -19.94 5.26 -10.29
N GLN A 406 -20.42 6.28 -11.00
CA GLN A 406 -20.02 7.68 -10.80
C GLN A 406 -20.88 8.43 -9.76
N THR A 407 -21.89 7.77 -9.20
CA THR A 407 -22.80 8.35 -8.20
C THR A 407 -22.79 7.52 -6.91
N PRO A 408 -23.02 8.13 -5.74
CA PRO A 408 -23.09 7.39 -4.48
C PRO A 408 -24.14 6.28 -4.52
N LEU A 409 -23.78 5.13 -3.95
CA LEU A 409 -24.65 3.98 -3.76
C LEU A 409 -25.43 4.07 -2.44
N ALA A 410 -24.72 4.46 -1.37
CA ALA A 410 -25.31 4.79 -0.07
C ALA A 410 -24.55 5.95 0.56
N VAL A 411 -25.26 6.73 1.39
CA VAL A 411 -24.71 7.87 2.14
C VAL A 411 -25.09 7.72 3.61
N GLN A 412 -24.38 8.44 4.48
CA GLN A 412 -24.69 8.48 5.91
C GLN A 412 -26.18 8.79 6.13
N PRO A 413 -26.87 8.04 7.02
CA PRO A 413 -28.32 8.15 7.16
C PRO A 413 -28.73 9.53 7.70
N GLN A 414 -29.79 10.10 7.13
CA GLN A 414 -30.38 11.36 7.59
C GLN A 414 -31.39 11.13 8.71
N GLY A 415 -31.59 12.14 9.57
CA GLY A 415 -32.58 12.09 10.65
C GLY A 415 -32.18 11.20 11.84
N VAL A 416 -30.92 10.76 11.88
CA VAL A 416 -30.30 10.10 13.03
C VAL A 416 -29.10 10.93 13.50
N GLU A 417 -28.77 10.86 14.78
CA GLU A 417 -27.61 11.54 15.38
C GLU A 417 -26.30 10.79 15.04
N ALA A 418 -26.03 10.60 13.74
CA ALA A 418 -24.81 9.98 13.26
C ALA A 418 -23.60 10.89 13.49
N LEU A 419 -22.45 10.30 13.77
CA LEU A 419 -21.18 11.00 13.92
C LEU A 419 -20.70 11.49 12.54
N PRO A 420 -20.58 12.81 12.31
CA PRO A 420 -20.12 13.34 11.02
C PRO A 420 -18.72 12.83 10.65
N GLY A 421 -18.48 12.56 9.36
CA GLY A 421 -17.20 12.01 8.87
C GLY A 421 -16.94 10.54 9.25
N MET A 422 -17.93 9.84 9.82
CA MET A 422 -17.87 8.41 10.14
C MET A 422 -18.92 7.64 9.35
N PHE A 423 -18.59 7.29 8.10
CA PHE A 423 -19.44 6.45 7.24
C PHE A 423 -18.58 5.74 6.18
N ARG A 424 -18.07 4.54 6.51
CA ARG A 424 -17.12 3.82 5.67
C ARG A 424 -17.12 2.32 5.87
N ASP A 425 -16.34 1.63 5.04
CA ASP A 425 -16.04 0.20 5.09
C ASP A 425 -17.28 -0.70 4.92
N PRO A 426 -17.93 -0.66 3.74
CA PRO A 426 -19.10 -1.49 3.48
C PRO A 426 -18.76 -2.99 3.52
N PHE A 427 -19.54 -3.78 4.25
CA PHE A 427 -19.52 -5.25 4.25
C PHE A 427 -20.83 -5.81 3.69
N VAL A 428 -20.78 -6.47 2.54
CA VAL A 428 -21.95 -6.88 1.78
C VAL A 428 -22.05 -8.40 1.65
N TRP A 429 -23.24 -8.95 1.90
CA TRP A 429 -23.56 -10.35 1.58
C TRP A 429 -24.97 -10.48 1.02
N LYS A 430 -25.27 -11.65 0.46
CA LYS A 430 -26.59 -11.99 -0.06
C LYS A 430 -27.27 -13.02 0.83
N GLU A 431 -28.52 -12.76 1.21
CA GLU A 431 -29.36 -13.66 1.99
C GLU A 431 -30.82 -13.53 1.57
N ASP A 432 -31.53 -14.65 1.43
CA ASP A 432 -32.95 -14.70 1.04
C ASP A 432 -33.29 -13.86 -0.21
N GLY A 433 -32.39 -13.91 -1.21
CA GLY A 433 -32.55 -13.18 -2.47
C GLY A 433 -32.21 -11.68 -2.43
N ARG A 434 -31.85 -11.15 -1.26
CA ARG A 434 -31.56 -9.73 -1.03
C ARG A 434 -30.10 -9.52 -0.67
N TRP A 435 -29.59 -8.34 -0.94
CA TRP A 435 -28.27 -7.93 -0.47
C TRP A 435 -28.41 -7.10 0.79
N ILE A 436 -27.59 -7.40 1.78
CA ILE A 436 -27.48 -6.68 3.04
C ILE A 436 -26.09 -6.08 3.10
N MET A 437 -26.02 -4.82 3.52
CA MET A 437 -24.78 -4.07 3.66
C MET A 437 -24.69 -3.48 5.06
N LEU A 438 -23.58 -3.77 5.74
CA LEU A 438 -23.15 -3.04 6.92
C LEU A 438 -22.22 -1.92 6.50
N VAL A 439 -22.33 -0.75 7.13
CA VAL A 439 -21.37 0.34 6.95
C VAL A 439 -20.94 0.83 8.34
N GLY A 440 -19.63 0.89 8.57
CA GLY A 440 -19.03 1.40 9.79
C GLY A 440 -19.46 2.84 10.07
N GLY A 441 -19.75 3.13 11.34
CA GLY A 441 -20.41 4.35 11.76
C GLY A 441 -20.22 4.67 13.24
N GLY A 442 -20.76 5.80 13.65
CA GLY A 442 -20.85 6.21 15.06
C GLY A 442 -22.16 6.94 15.31
N LEU A 443 -22.64 6.88 16.56
CA LEU A 443 -23.74 7.69 17.05
C LEU A 443 -23.23 8.63 18.13
N ILE A 444 -23.60 9.91 18.03
CA ILE A 444 -23.21 10.97 18.97
C ILE A 444 -23.59 10.52 20.40
N GLU A 445 -22.66 10.68 21.34
CA GLU A 445 -22.79 10.32 22.77
C GLU A 445 -23.06 8.83 23.09
N ARG A 446 -23.27 7.97 22.09
CA ARG A 446 -23.57 6.54 22.28
C ARG A 446 -22.39 5.63 21.95
N GLY A 447 -21.61 5.96 20.92
CA GLY A 447 -20.42 5.20 20.49
C GLY A 447 -20.52 4.61 19.09
N GLY A 448 -19.57 3.74 18.76
CA GLY A 448 -19.50 3.06 17.46
C GLY A 448 -20.73 2.20 17.14
N THR A 449 -21.03 2.07 15.86
CA THR A 449 -22.15 1.27 15.33
C THR A 449 -21.82 0.77 13.92
N ALA A 450 -22.58 -0.21 13.44
CA ALA A 450 -22.70 -0.49 12.02
C ALA A 450 -24.11 -0.15 11.53
N PHE A 451 -24.24 0.67 10.49
CA PHE A 451 -25.49 1.00 9.83
C PHE A 451 -25.89 -0.10 8.85
N VAL A 452 -27.17 -0.44 8.77
CA VAL A 452 -27.68 -1.50 7.91
C VAL A 452 -28.44 -0.92 6.73
N TYR A 453 -28.11 -1.40 5.54
CA TYR A 453 -28.84 -1.13 4.30
C TYR A 453 -29.25 -2.46 3.64
N VAL A 454 -30.38 -2.44 2.93
CA VAL A 454 -30.87 -3.59 2.16
C VAL A 454 -31.19 -3.18 0.74
N SER A 455 -30.87 -4.03 -0.22
CA SER A 455 -31.20 -3.88 -1.63
C SER A 455 -31.74 -5.17 -2.24
N GLU A 456 -32.66 -5.04 -3.19
CA GLU A 456 -33.20 -6.13 -4.02
C GLU A 456 -32.47 -6.25 -5.36
N ASN A 457 -31.58 -5.32 -5.71
CA ASN A 457 -30.96 -5.21 -7.04
C ASN A 457 -29.51 -4.68 -7.00
N MET A 458 -28.88 -4.62 -5.82
CA MET A 458 -27.58 -3.99 -5.56
C MET A 458 -27.46 -2.49 -5.89
N GLU A 459 -28.49 -1.85 -6.45
CA GLU A 459 -28.45 -0.45 -6.88
C GLU A 459 -29.18 0.48 -5.90
N ASP A 460 -30.38 0.08 -5.49
CA ASP A 460 -31.25 0.85 -4.62
C ASP A 460 -31.12 0.34 -3.18
N TRP A 461 -30.51 1.14 -2.32
CA TRP A 461 -30.23 0.76 -0.93
C TRP A 461 -31.12 1.51 0.05
N ILE A 462 -31.85 0.75 0.87
CA ILE A 462 -32.77 1.29 1.88
C ILE A 462 -32.15 1.12 3.26
N TYR A 463 -31.96 2.22 3.98
CA TYR A 463 -31.51 2.20 5.38
C TYR A 463 -32.54 1.50 6.29
N LYS A 464 -32.07 0.60 7.16
CA LYS A 464 -32.91 -0.22 8.06
C LYS A 464 -32.62 -0.02 9.55
N GLY A 465 -31.67 0.83 9.91
CA GLY A 465 -31.30 1.09 11.29
C GLY A 465 -29.86 0.66 11.59
N THR A 466 -29.59 0.38 12.86
CA THR A 466 -28.27 -0.07 13.33
C THR A 466 -28.24 -1.57 13.62
N PHE A 467 -27.12 -2.20 13.26
CA PHE A 467 -26.89 -3.64 13.41
C PHE A 467 -26.57 -4.02 14.86
N CYS A 468 -25.67 -3.25 15.45
CA CYS A 468 -25.22 -3.31 16.84
C CYS A 468 -24.69 -1.92 17.21
N VAL A 469 -24.87 -1.48 18.45
CA VAL A 469 -24.42 -0.17 18.95
C VAL A 469 -23.61 -0.40 20.21
N SER A 470 -22.42 0.20 20.27
CA SER A 470 -21.59 0.22 21.47
C SER A 470 -22.30 0.89 22.64
N ASP A 471 -21.97 0.47 23.86
CA ASP A 471 -22.18 1.28 25.06
C ASP A 471 -20.86 2.00 25.36
N PHE A 472 -20.67 3.20 24.80
CA PHE A 472 -19.42 3.96 24.96
C PHE A 472 -19.11 4.32 26.43
N ALA A 473 -20.15 4.50 27.25
CA ALA A 473 -19.96 4.80 28.67
C ALA A 473 -19.37 3.58 29.41
N LYS A 474 -19.81 2.37 29.06
CA LYS A 474 -19.30 1.13 29.65
C LYS A 474 -17.97 0.67 29.02
N TYR A 475 -17.83 0.83 27.70
CA TYR A 475 -16.70 0.33 26.92
C TYR A 475 -16.07 1.44 26.05
N PRO A 476 -15.44 2.47 26.64
CA PRO A 476 -14.87 3.60 25.89
C PRO A 476 -13.75 3.18 24.93
N HIS A 477 -13.11 2.03 25.19
CA HIS A 477 -12.08 1.47 24.32
C HIS A 477 -12.60 0.99 22.95
N LEU A 478 -13.92 0.88 22.78
CA LEU A 478 -14.57 0.60 21.49
C LEU A 478 -14.76 1.86 20.63
N GLY A 479 -14.37 3.03 21.12
CA GLY A 479 -14.34 4.26 20.34
C GLY A 479 -15.71 4.87 20.06
N THR A 480 -15.67 6.09 19.50
CA THR A 480 -16.86 6.83 19.08
C THR A 480 -17.40 6.36 17.72
N GLY A 481 -16.59 5.64 16.94
CA GLY A 481 -16.95 5.05 15.65
C GLY A 481 -16.36 3.66 15.48
N TRP A 482 -16.92 2.87 14.57
CA TRP A 482 -16.39 1.56 14.17
C TRP A 482 -16.03 1.50 12.69
N GLU A 483 -14.84 1.01 12.40
CA GLU A 483 -14.36 0.66 11.07
C GLU A 483 -14.55 -0.84 10.81
N LEU A 484 -14.63 -1.19 9.53
CA LEU A 484 -14.57 -2.57 9.04
C LEU A 484 -15.50 -3.56 9.79
N PRO A 485 -16.82 -3.34 9.82
CA PRO A 485 -17.75 -4.30 10.41
C PRO A 485 -17.80 -5.59 9.59
N VAL A 486 -17.53 -6.74 10.21
CA VAL A 486 -17.53 -8.05 9.56
C VAL A 486 -18.42 -9.03 10.32
N LEU A 487 -19.30 -9.73 9.61
CA LEU A 487 -20.13 -10.80 10.17
C LEU A 487 -19.80 -12.13 9.48
N LEU A 488 -19.41 -13.14 10.25
CA LEU A 488 -19.13 -14.49 9.73
C LEU A 488 -19.86 -15.55 10.53
N PRO A 489 -20.42 -16.60 9.89
CA PRO A 489 -21.00 -17.72 10.59
C PRO A 489 -19.92 -18.53 11.32
N LEU A 490 -20.22 -19.07 12.49
CA LEU A 490 -19.32 -19.98 13.21
C LEU A 490 -19.83 -21.41 13.11
N LYS A 491 -19.04 -22.26 12.46
CA LYS A 491 -19.33 -23.69 12.37
C LYS A 491 -18.66 -24.46 13.50
N GLN A 492 -19.24 -25.60 13.88
CA GLN A 492 -18.66 -26.55 14.82
C GLN A 492 -18.60 -27.93 14.17
N GLY A 493 -17.40 -28.51 14.04
CA GLY A 493 -17.22 -29.77 13.30
C GLY A 493 -17.77 -29.73 11.87
N GLY A 494 -17.68 -28.57 11.20
CA GLY A 494 -18.21 -28.34 9.85
C GLY A 494 -19.72 -28.10 9.76
N ARG A 495 -20.46 -28.14 10.88
CA ARG A 495 -21.92 -27.95 10.92
C ARG A 495 -22.29 -26.52 11.30
N ASN A 496 -23.39 -26.02 10.73
CA ASN A 496 -23.97 -24.74 11.11
C ASN A 496 -24.48 -24.79 12.55
N THR A 497 -24.15 -23.78 13.35
CA THR A 497 -24.54 -23.69 14.77
C THR A 497 -25.63 -22.66 15.02
N GLY A 498 -25.94 -21.82 14.02
CA GLY A 498 -26.74 -20.60 14.18
C GLY A 498 -25.97 -19.43 14.83
N LYS A 499 -24.74 -19.68 15.32
CA LYS A 499 -23.88 -18.63 15.88
C LYS A 499 -23.05 -17.95 14.80
N HIS A 500 -22.77 -16.69 15.07
CA HIS A 500 -21.95 -15.82 14.24
C HIS A 500 -20.89 -15.14 15.13
N VAL A 501 -19.81 -14.73 14.49
CA VAL A 501 -18.85 -13.78 15.04
C VAL A 501 -19.07 -12.44 14.34
N PHE A 502 -19.21 -11.37 15.13
CA PHE A 502 -19.23 -10.00 14.65
C PHE A 502 -17.94 -9.31 15.07
N LEU A 503 -17.16 -8.79 14.12
CA LEU A 503 -15.86 -8.14 14.36
C LEU A 503 -15.89 -6.68 13.89
N ILE A 504 -15.14 -5.83 14.59
CA ILE A 504 -14.96 -4.41 14.25
C ILE A 504 -13.53 -3.95 14.57
N SER A 505 -13.13 -2.84 13.97
CA SER A 505 -11.99 -2.02 14.41
C SER A 505 -12.48 -0.73 15.08
N PRO A 506 -12.18 -0.49 16.37
CA PRO A 506 -12.55 0.75 17.05
C PRO A 506 -11.85 1.97 16.47
N TRP A 507 -12.59 3.09 16.35
CA TRP A 507 -12.07 4.36 15.86
C TRP A 507 -12.56 5.56 16.70
N GLY A 508 -11.75 6.61 16.71
CA GLY A 508 -12.08 7.88 17.36
C GLY A 508 -11.71 7.91 18.83
N THR A 509 -12.33 8.82 19.58
CA THR A 509 -11.94 9.10 20.97
C THR A 509 -12.06 7.86 21.85
N GLY A 510 -11.01 7.57 22.62
CA GLY A 510 -10.97 6.44 23.55
C GLY A 510 -10.64 5.09 22.92
N ALA A 511 -10.68 4.97 21.59
CA ALA A 511 -10.49 3.71 20.87
C ALA A 511 -9.13 3.05 21.16
N LYS A 512 -9.17 1.75 21.43
CA LYS A 512 -8.00 0.87 21.28
C LYS A 512 -8.07 0.25 19.89
N MET A 513 -7.14 0.63 19.03
CA MET A 513 -7.08 0.20 17.62
C MET A 513 -6.62 -1.26 17.50
N ILE A 514 -7.46 -2.19 17.94
CA ILE A 514 -7.30 -3.64 17.84
C ILE A 514 -8.63 -4.26 17.43
N VAL A 515 -8.61 -5.44 16.80
CA VAL A 515 -9.86 -6.12 16.42
C VAL A 515 -10.58 -6.66 17.65
N HIS A 516 -11.81 -6.18 17.86
CA HIS A 516 -12.72 -6.70 18.86
C HIS A 516 -13.81 -7.54 18.20
N TYR A 517 -14.31 -8.53 18.93
CA TYR A 517 -15.40 -9.37 18.47
C TYR A 517 -16.41 -9.72 19.56
N TRP A 518 -17.57 -10.15 19.10
CA TRP A 518 -18.60 -10.84 19.90
C TRP A 518 -19.00 -12.13 19.21
N ILE A 519 -19.37 -13.14 20.01
CA ILE A 519 -20.13 -14.30 19.54
C ILE A 519 -21.60 -14.05 19.85
N GLY A 520 -22.48 -14.37 18.90
CA GLY A 520 -23.90 -14.11 19.06
C GLY A 520 -24.75 -14.71 17.96
N THR A 521 -25.97 -14.21 17.86
CA THR A 521 -26.97 -14.65 16.88
C THR A 521 -27.31 -13.49 15.97
N TYR A 522 -27.28 -13.73 14.66
CA TYR A 522 -27.81 -12.79 13.69
C TYR A 522 -29.33 -13.00 13.56
N ASP A 523 -30.10 -12.00 13.96
CA ASP A 523 -31.54 -11.94 13.76
C ASP A 523 -31.84 -11.33 12.39
N ALA A 524 -31.98 -12.19 11.39
CA ALA A 524 -32.26 -11.80 10.01
C ALA A 524 -33.62 -11.08 9.84
N ALA A 525 -34.60 -11.35 10.70
CA ALA A 525 -35.92 -10.73 10.60
C ALA A 525 -35.88 -9.24 10.98
N ASN A 526 -35.06 -8.88 11.97
CA ASN A 526 -34.88 -7.50 12.43
C ASN A 526 -33.57 -6.86 11.97
N LEU A 527 -32.74 -7.60 11.24
CA LEU A 527 -31.42 -7.19 10.74
C LEU A 527 -30.50 -6.68 11.85
N ARG A 528 -30.39 -7.46 12.93
CA ARG A 528 -29.61 -7.11 14.12
C ARG A 528 -28.70 -8.23 14.58
N PHE A 529 -27.60 -7.86 15.22
CA PHE A 529 -26.77 -8.81 15.94
C PHE A 529 -27.12 -8.79 17.43
N ILE A 530 -27.39 -9.98 17.97
CA ILE A 530 -27.68 -10.19 19.39
C ILE A 530 -26.47 -10.90 19.98
N PRO A 531 -25.58 -10.20 20.71
CA PRO A 531 -24.44 -10.83 21.33
C PRO A 531 -24.87 -11.78 22.46
N ASP A 532 -24.15 -12.88 22.65
CA ASP A 532 -24.39 -13.80 23.77
C ASP A 532 -23.92 -13.20 25.12
N ASP A 533 -22.94 -12.30 25.06
CA ASP A 533 -22.36 -11.55 26.16
C ASP A 533 -22.11 -10.11 25.70
N ASP A 534 -22.41 -9.11 26.51
CA ASP A 534 -22.24 -7.72 26.11
C ASP A 534 -20.77 -7.27 26.09
N GLU A 535 -19.89 -7.97 26.79
CA GLU A 535 -18.46 -7.66 26.85
C GLU A 535 -17.72 -8.09 25.55
N PRO A 536 -17.11 -7.15 24.82
CA PRO A 536 -16.30 -7.46 23.65
C PRO A 536 -15.03 -8.23 24.05
N ARG A 537 -14.49 -9.03 23.13
CA ARG A 537 -13.20 -9.71 23.33
C ARG A 537 -12.21 -9.31 22.25
N PRO A 538 -10.94 -9.08 22.57
CA PRO A 538 -9.89 -8.94 21.55
C PRO A 538 -9.63 -10.31 20.92
N ILE A 539 -9.48 -10.37 19.60
CA ILE A 539 -9.15 -11.63 18.91
C ILE A 539 -7.67 -11.99 19.00
N ASP A 540 -6.82 -10.96 19.01
CA ASP A 540 -5.36 -11.05 19.07
C ASP A 540 -4.83 -10.28 20.29
N VAL A 541 -3.71 -10.71 20.86
CA VAL A 541 -3.12 -10.12 22.07
C VAL A 541 -1.83 -9.33 21.83
N GLY A 542 -1.39 -9.21 20.59
CA GLY A 542 -0.20 -8.49 20.14
C GLY A 542 -0.41 -6.99 19.90
N ASP A 543 -1.38 -6.38 20.59
CA ASP A 543 -1.70 -4.95 20.49
C ASP A 543 -2.07 -4.50 19.05
N ILE A 544 -1.54 -3.37 18.56
CA ILE A 544 -2.00 -2.70 17.32
C ILE A 544 -1.62 -3.40 16.00
N HIS A 545 -1.03 -4.59 16.06
CA HIS A 545 -0.55 -5.25 14.86
C HIS A 545 -1.66 -5.97 14.10
N PHE A 546 -2.58 -6.66 14.80
CA PHE A 546 -3.72 -7.34 14.20
C PHE A 546 -4.93 -6.38 14.18
N THR A 547 -5.09 -5.68 13.06
CA THR A 547 -6.15 -4.68 12.87
C THR A 547 -6.85 -4.86 11.52
N GLY A 548 -7.92 -4.09 11.30
CA GLY A 548 -8.62 -4.04 10.03
C GLY A 548 -9.18 -5.39 9.55
N PRO A 549 -10.21 -5.95 10.23
CA PRO A 549 -10.76 -7.25 9.88
C PRO A 549 -11.48 -7.21 8.53
N SER A 550 -11.23 -8.21 7.70
CA SER A 550 -12.04 -8.52 6.53
C SER A 550 -12.19 -10.03 6.40
N GLY A 551 -13.31 -10.51 5.86
CA GLY A 551 -13.54 -11.95 5.83
C GLY A 551 -14.51 -12.42 4.78
N MET A 552 -14.47 -13.73 4.54
CA MET A 552 -15.37 -14.44 3.64
C MET A 552 -15.76 -15.80 4.22
N VAL A 553 -16.88 -16.34 3.73
CA VAL A 553 -17.10 -17.78 3.81
C VAL A 553 -16.48 -18.40 2.56
N ASP A 554 -15.44 -19.20 2.73
CA ASP A 554 -14.80 -19.92 1.64
C ASP A 554 -15.82 -20.84 0.96
N PRO A 555 -16.17 -20.65 -0.32
CA PRO A 555 -17.17 -21.48 -0.99
C PRO A 555 -16.67 -22.91 -1.24
N ILE A 556 -15.36 -23.18 -1.20
CA ILE A 556 -14.81 -24.53 -1.40
C ILE A 556 -15.01 -25.37 -0.14
N THR A 557 -14.57 -24.85 1.02
CA THR A 557 -14.56 -25.62 2.28
C THR A 557 -15.72 -25.27 3.22
N GLY A 558 -16.38 -24.14 2.99
CA GLY A 558 -17.37 -23.57 3.89
C GLY A 558 -16.80 -23.01 5.18
N ARG A 559 -15.48 -22.83 5.32
CA ARG A 559 -14.84 -22.19 6.48
C ARG A 559 -15.07 -20.69 6.47
N SER A 560 -15.17 -20.09 7.64
CA SER A 560 -15.10 -18.64 7.79
C SER A 560 -13.65 -18.23 7.87
N LEU A 561 -13.18 -17.48 6.87
CA LEU A 561 -11.82 -16.99 6.77
C LEU A 561 -11.78 -15.51 7.13
N LEU A 562 -10.76 -15.12 7.89
CA LEU A 562 -10.49 -13.75 8.29
C LEU A 562 -9.08 -13.36 7.84
N PHE A 563 -8.97 -12.13 7.36
CA PHE A 563 -7.76 -11.46 6.90
C PHE A 563 -7.63 -10.15 7.66
N THR A 564 -6.39 -9.76 7.95
CA THR A 564 -6.06 -8.54 8.68
C THR A 564 -4.77 -7.93 8.17
N ILE A 565 -4.55 -6.66 8.48
CA ILE A 565 -3.21 -6.09 8.39
C ILE A 565 -2.37 -6.61 9.56
N ALA A 566 -1.07 -6.73 9.33
CA ALA A 566 -0.02 -6.77 10.34
C ALA A 566 0.71 -5.41 10.33
N GLN A 567 0.17 -4.44 11.08
CA GLN A 567 0.64 -3.06 11.01
C GLN A 567 2.10 -2.92 11.50
N GLY A 568 2.91 -2.16 10.76
CA GLY A 568 4.28 -1.84 11.12
C GLY A 568 4.37 -0.65 12.09
N GLU A 569 5.47 -0.56 12.83
CA GLU A 569 5.75 0.53 13.79
C GLU A 569 7.07 1.28 13.50
N ARG A 570 7.61 1.07 12.30
CA ARG A 570 8.79 1.80 11.85
C ARG A 570 8.51 3.30 11.83
N THR A 571 9.55 4.09 12.04
CA THR A 571 9.45 5.52 11.78
C THR A 571 9.41 5.78 10.29
N SER A 572 8.86 6.91 9.88
CA SER A 572 8.78 7.32 8.48
C SER A 572 10.16 7.46 7.82
N GLU A 573 11.25 7.68 8.60
CA GLU A 573 12.63 7.60 8.08
C GLU A 573 13.02 6.18 7.66
N LEU A 574 12.67 5.18 8.48
CA LEU A 574 12.95 3.78 8.19
C LEU A 574 12.09 3.28 7.03
N GLU A 575 10.83 3.72 6.94
CA GLU A 575 9.94 3.39 5.82
C GLU A 575 10.40 4.03 4.51
N TYR A 576 10.94 5.26 4.56
CA TYR A 576 11.57 5.89 3.41
C TYR A 576 12.76 5.07 2.91
N ASP A 577 13.66 4.69 3.82
CA ASP A 577 14.88 3.93 3.51
C ASP A 577 14.60 2.46 3.13
N SER A 578 13.48 1.86 3.57
CA SER A 578 13.05 0.52 3.13
C SER A 578 12.29 0.55 1.81
N GLY A 579 11.61 1.66 1.49
CA GLY A 579 10.78 1.78 0.29
C GLY A 579 9.47 1.00 0.36
N TRP A 580 9.11 0.45 1.53
CA TRP A 580 7.85 -0.27 1.76
C TRP A 580 7.39 -0.18 3.22
N ALA A 581 6.09 -0.28 3.44
CA ALA A 581 5.46 -0.25 4.74
C ALA A 581 4.31 -1.27 4.85
N HIS A 582 4.24 -1.90 6.03
CA HIS A 582 3.21 -2.85 6.48
C HIS A 582 3.15 -4.18 5.67
N SER A 583 2.35 -5.12 6.15
CA SER A 583 2.03 -6.40 5.49
C SER A 583 0.64 -6.86 5.94
N ALA A 584 0.09 -7.89 5.31
CA ALA A 584 -1.02 -8.63 5.89
C ALA A 584 -0.53 -9.53 7.03
N GLY A 585 -1.44 -9.91 7.93
CA GLY A 585 -1.26 -11.06 8.81
C GLY A 585 -1.56 -12.38 8.09
N MET A 586 -1.29 -13.49 8.75
CA MET A 586 -1.64 -14.83 8.28
C MET A 586 -3.18 -14.94 8.20
N PRO A 587 -3.75 -15.45 7.08
CA PRO A 587 -5.17 -15.74 7.04
C PRO A 587 -5.54 -16.78 8.11
N VAL A 588 -6.65 -16.55 8.82
CA VAL A 588 -7.12 -17.45 9.88
C VAL A 588 -8.50 -18.03 9.57
N SER A 589 -8.72 -19.27 9.98
CA SER A 589 -10.00 -19.94 9.99
C SER A 589 -10.67 -19.80 11.35
N LEU A 590 -11.90 -19.28 11.36
CA LEU A 590 -12.71 -19.10 12.56
C LEU A 590 -13.74 -20.22 12.72
N HIS A 591 -13.91 -20.71 13.94
CA HIS A 591 -14.91 -21.75 14.26
C HIS A 591 -15.44 -21.62 15.70
N LEU A 592 -16.57 -22.28 15.98
CA LEU A 592 -17.10 -22.39 17.34
C LEU A 592 -16.54 -23.66 17.99
N ARG A 593 -15.83 -23.51 19.11
CA ARG A 593 -15.32 -24.63 19.89
C ARG A 593 -16.42 -25.30 20.71
N ASN A 594 -16.16 -26.51 21.19
CA ASN A 594 -17.12 -27.28 22.01
C ASN A 594 -17.43 -26.63 23.36
N ASP A 595 -16.52 -25.79 23.86
CA ASP A 595 -16.68 -25.03 25.11
C ASP A 595 -17.34 -23.65 24.90
N GLY A 596 -17.80 -23.35 23.68
CA GLY A 596 -18.45 -22.10 23.31
C GLY A 596 -17.51 -20.93 23.04
N ARG A 597 -16.18 -21.11 23.12
CA ARG A 597 -15.21 -20.06 22.78
C ARG A 597 -14.95 -19.99 21.26
N LEU A 598 -14.44 -18.84 20.81
CA LEU A 598 -13.96 -18.67 19.44
C LEU A 598 -12.70 -19.52 19.26
N GLY A 599 -12.69 -20.32 18.19
CA GLY A 599 -11.48 -20.96 17.70
C GLY A 599 -10.84 -20.09 16.62
N VAL A 600 -9.54 -19.84 16.73
CA VAL A 600 -8.73 -19.06 15.80
C VAL A 600 -7.51 -19.89 15.43
N GLU A 601 -7.41 -20.27 14.16
CA GLU A 601 -6.35 -21.14 13.65
C GLU A 601 -5.82 -20.56 12.33
N PRO A 602 -4.50 -20.60 12.05
CA PRO A 602 -4.00 -20.28 10.72
C PRO A 602 -4.64 -21.23 9.70
N ILE A 603 -4.84 -20.77 8.47
CA ILE A 603 -5.35 -21.64 7.41
C ILE A 603 -4.44 -22.87 7.22
N ARG A 604 -5.03 -24.06 7.05
CA ARG A 604 -4.27 -25.31 6.85
C ARG A 604 -3.39 -25.27 5.60
N GLU A 605 -3.77 -24.47 4.61
CA GLU A 605 -3.08 -24.34 3.33
C GLU A 605 -1.63 -23.86 3.52
N VAL A 606 -1.32 -23.15 4.61
CA VAL A 606 0.05 -22.70 4.95
C VAL A 606 1.02 -23.87 5.13
N GLU A 607 0.54 -25.07 5.42
CA GLU A 607 1.39 -26.26 5.55
C GLU A 607 2.07 -26.65 4.23
N GLN A 608 1.55 -26.20 3.09
CA GLN A 608 2.18 -26.38 1.78
C GLN A 608 3.49 -25.61 1.65
N LEU A 609 3.72 -24.59 2.49
CA LEU A 609 4.95 -23.81 2.50
C LEU A 609 6.05 -24.46 3.35
N ARG A 610 5.79 -25.57 4.06
CA ARG A 610 6.83 -26.31 4.77
C ARG A 610 7.84 -26.89 3.77
N ASP A 611 9.08 -26.43 3.84
CA ASP A 611 10.20 -26.91 3.01
C ASP A 611 10.88 -28.12 3.66
N ARG A 612 11.70 -27.88 4.70
CA ARG A 612 12.48 -28.92 5.38
C ARG A 612 12.12 -28.98 6.85
N LEU A 613 11.88 -30.19 7.34
CA LEU A 613 11.83 -30.46 8.78
C LEU A 613 13.25 -30.37 9.36
N LEU A 614 13.53 -29.30 10.10
CA LEU A 614 14.84 -29.00 10.67
C LEU A 614 15.07 -29.74 12.00
N LEU A 615 14.02 -29.86 12.81
CA LEU A 615 14.09 -30.50 14.12
C LEU A 615 12.76 -31.18 14.45
N GLN A 616 12.85 -32.37 15.05
CA GLN A 616 11.71 -33.06 15.67
C GLN A 616 12.17 -33.71 16.97
N LEU A 617 11.50 -33.36 18.08
CA LEU A 617 11.74 -33.92 19.41
C LEU A 617 10.41 -34.36 20.04
N SER A 618 10.48 -35.31 20.96
CA SER A 618 9.32 -35.79 21.71
C SER A 618 9.74 -36.20 23.12
N ASP A 619 8.98 -35.73 24.11
CA ASP A 619 9.19 -35.97 25.54
C ASP A 619 10.65 -35.78 26.00
N VAL A 620 11.15 -34.54 25.87
CA VAL A 620 12.52 -34.16 26.26
C VAL A 620 12.53 -33.08 27.35
N SER A 621 13.64 -32.95 28.08
CA SER A 621 13.84 -31.80 28.96
C SER A 621 14.14 -30.53 28.15
N MET A 622 13.93 -29.37 28.76
CA MET A 622 14.30 -28.07 28.18
C MET A 622 15.80 -27.99 27.82
N ASP A 623 16.68 -28.57 28.65
CA ASP A 623 18.12 -28.58 28.39
C ASP A 623 18.52 -29.42 27.18
N GLU A 624 17.91 -30.60 27.00
CA GLU A 624 18.11 -31.41 25.79
C GLU A 624 17.58 -30.66 24.56
N ALA A 625 16.38 -30.09 24.63
CA ALA A 625 15.83 -29.31 23.53
C ALA A 625 16.73 -28.12 23.15
N ASN A 626 17.20 -27.35 24.13
CA ASN A 626 18.08 -26.21 23.91
C ASN A 626 19.45 -26.61 23.32
N ARG A 627 20.03 -27.75 23.72
CA ARG A 627 21.25 -28.26 23.07
C ARG A 627 21.06 -28.55 21.59
N ARG A 628 19.87 -29.02 21.20
CA ARG A 628 19.53 -29.31 19.79
C ARG A 628 19.19 -28.05 19.00
N LEU A 629 18.64 -27.03 19.65
CA LEU A 629 18.30 -25.75 19.04
C LEU A 629 19.52 -24.88 18.72
N GLN A 630 20.68 -25.12 19.35
CA GLN A 630 21.92 -24.39 19.06
C GLN A 630 22.36 -24.46 17.59
N ASP A 631 21.98 -25.52 16.88
CA ASP A 631 22.31 -25.71 15.46
C ASP A 631 21.19 -25.23 14.51
N ILE A 632 20.07 -24.72 15.05
CA ILE A 632 18.91 -24.29 14.27
C ILE A 632 18.93 -22.77 14.12
N HIS A 633 19.10 -22.33 12.87
CA HIS A 633 19.13 -20.93 12.48
C HIS A 633 18.13 -20.69 11.34
N GLY A 634 17.39 -19.59 11.41
CA GLY A 634 16.52 -19.15 10.32
C GLY A 634 15.63 -17.96 10.66
N ASP A 635 15.25 -17.21 9.63
CA ASP A 635 14.31 -16.10 9.68
C ASP A 635 12.96 -16.42 9.00
N LEU A 636 12.81 -17.64 8.46
CA LEU A 636 11.60 -18.17 7.82
C LEU A 636 11.26 -19.54 8.40
N LEU A 637 10.55 -19.58 9.53
CA LEU A 637 10.32 -20.80 10.29
C LEU A 637 8.86 -20.97 10.70
N GLU A 638 8.41 -22.22 10.73
CA GLU A 638 7.26 -22.64 11.52
C GLU A 638 7.76 -23.49 12.69
N ILE A 639 7.37 -23.12 13.92
CA ILE A 639 7.70 -23.82 15.16
C ILE A 639 6.39 -24.30 15.79
N ASP A 640 6.24 -25.61 15.92
CA ASP A 640 5.10 -26.25 16.57
C ASP A 640 5.59 -26.93 17.85
N ILE A 641 5.19 -26.39 19.01
CA ILE A 641 5.70 -26.80 20.32
C ILE A 641 4.56 -27.01 21.31
N VAL A 642 4.65 -28.12 22.07
CA VAL A 642 3.75 -28.44 23.18
C VAL A 642 4.57 -28.56 24.46
N PHE A 643 4.26 -27.72 25.44
CA PHE A 643 4.83 -27.76 26.79
C PHE A 643 3.96 -28.63 27.69
N GLN A 644 4.57 -29.57 28.41
CA GLN A 644 3.84 -30.35 29.42
C GLN A 644 3.37 -29.44 30.56
N VAL A 645 2.29 -29.84 31.24
CA VAL A 645 1.86 -29.18 32.48
C VAL A 645 2.91 -29.41 33.56
N GLY A 646 3.45 -28.31 34.11
CA GLY A 646 4.50 -28.34 35.13
C GLY A 646 4.34 -27.24 36.19
N SER A 647 5.40 -27.02 36.97
CA SER A 647 5.42 -26.01 38.05
C SER A 647 5.89 -24.63 37.60
N ALA A 648 6.42 -24.50 36.39
CA ALA A 648 6.85 -23.22 35.82
C ALA A 648 5.67 -22.21 35.78
N ASN A 649 5.95 -20.96 36.14
CA ASN A 649 4.99 -19.87 36.04
C ASN A 649 5.17 -19.06 34.77
N ARG A 650 6.41 -18.83 34.33
CA ARG A 650 6.72 -18.17 33.06
C ARG A 650 7.63 -19.06 32.22
N TYR A 651 7.19 -19.35 31.00
CA TYR A 651 7.94 -20.19 30.05
C TYR A 651 7.53 -19.86 28.61
N GLY A 652 8.36 -20.23 27.66
CA GLY A 652 8.09 -19.98 26.25
C GLY A 652 9.29 -20.15 25.34
N VAL A 653 9.29 -19.39 24.23
CA VAL A 653 10.24 -19.49 23.12
C VAL A 653 10.78 -18.09 22.80
N SER A 654 12.09 -17.96 22.84
CA SER A 654 12.83 -16.83 22.27
C SER A 654 13.19 -17.15 20.83
N VAL A 655 12.89 -16.23 19.91
CA VAL A 655 13.20 -16.33 18.48
C VAL A 655 13.91 -15.06 18.01
N ARG A 656 14.41 -15.05 16.76
CA ARG A 656 15.18 -13.92 16.21
C ARG A 656 16.28 -13.49 17.17
N ARG A 657 16.95 -14.48 17.74
CA ARG A 657 17.90 -14.34 18.84
C ARG A 657 19.32 -14.30 18.31
N SER A 658 20.10 -13.28 18.67
CA SER A 658 21.55 -13.25 18.42
C SER A 658 22.29 -14.23 19.35
N PRO A 659 23.52 -14.66 19.01
CA PRO A 659 24.21 -15.74 19.75
C PRO A 659 24.25 -15.56 21.28
N GLU A 660 24.49 -14.34 21.76
CA GLU A 660 24.54 -14.04 23.19
C GLU A 660 23.23 -13.43 23.73
N GLY A 661 22.21 -13.23 22.87
CA GLY A 661 20.91 -12.65 23.25
C GLY A 661 20.90 -11.14 23.40
N GLU A 662 21.81 -10.44 22.73
CA GLU A 662 21.77 -8.99 22.67
C GLU A 662 20.53 -8.49 21.91
N GLU A 663 20.09 -9.23 20.89
CA GLU A 663 18.78 -9.08 20.28
C GLU A 663 17.99 -10.38 20.43
N GLU A 664 16.72 -10.29 20.82
CA GLU A 664 15.76 -11.39 20.85
C GLU A 664 14.32 -10.90 21.00
N ILE A 665 13.36 -11.78 20.71
CA ILE A 665 11.96 -11.57 21.06
C ILE A 665 11.42 -12.82 21.77
N GLU A 666 10.90 -12.63 22.98
CA GLU A 666 10.45 -13.73 23.83
C GLU A 666 8.93 -13.86 23.79
N LEU A 667 8.42 -14.93 23.18
CA LEU A 667 7.03 -15.34 23.28
C LEU A 667 6.86 -16.13 24.58
N PHE A 668 5.90 -15.76 25.43
CA PHE A 668 5.75 -16.37 26.75
C PHE A 668 4.30 -16.64 27.11
N TYR A 669 4.12 -17.59 28.03
CA TYR A 669 2.90 -17.77 28.80
C TYR A 669 3.18 -17.54 30.29
N ASP A 670 2.37 -16.70 30.92
CA ASP A 670 2.31 -16.52 32.38
C ASP A 670 1.13 -17.32 32.92
N ARG A 671 1.44 -18.44 33.59
CA ARG A 671 0.45 -19.37 34.14
C ARG A 671 -0.32 -18.80 35.33
N LEU A 672 0.28 -17.91 36.13
CA LEU A 672 -0.38 -17.35 37.31
C LEU A 672 -1.38 -16.26 36.92
N ARG A 673 -1.08 -15.51 35.86
CA ARG A 673 -1.97 -14.46 35.33
C ARG A 673 -2.86 -14.96 34.19
N GLU A 674 -2.64 -16.18 33.71
CA GLU A 674 -3.30 -16.77 32.53
C GLU A 674 -3.16 -15.84 31.30
N ARG A 675 -1.93 -15.46 30.98
CA ARG A 675 -1.64 -14.52 29.88
C ARG A 675 -0.67 -15.10 28.87
N LEU A 676 -1.02 -14.94 27.59
CA LEU A 676 -0.09 -15.07 26.47
C LEU A 676 0.50 -13.69 26.19
N GLY A 677 1.80 -13.61 25.93
CA GLY A 677 2.44 -12.35 25.62
C GLY A 677 3.75 -12.49 24.86
N VAL A 678 4.31 -11.34 24.51
CA VAL A 678 5.61 -11.19 23.87
C VAL A 678 6.39 -10.06 24.53
N ASP A 679 7.67 -10.30 24.80
CA ASP A 679 8.62 -9.29 25.26
C ASP A 679 9.48 -8.81 24.08
N ARG A 680 9.35 -7.52 23.76
CA ARG A 680 10.03 -6.87 22.63
C ARG A 680 11.16 -5.96 23.07
N ASN A 681 11.47 -5.87 24.37
CA ASN A 681 12.46 -4.93 24.91
C ASN A 681 13.86 -5.13 24.32
N HIS A 682 14.16 -6.33 23.85
CA HIS A 682 15.43 -6.69 23.23
C HIS A 682 15.29 -7.01 21.73
N SER A 683 14.18 -6.64 21.08
CA SER A 683 13.93 -7.03 19.67
C SER A 683 14.88 -6.38 18.65
N THR A 684 15.57 -5.29 19.04
CA THR A 684 16.52 -4.59 18.18
C THR A 684 17.45 -3.67 18.98
N LEU A 685 18.69 -3.49 18.51
CA LEU A 685 19.68 -2.53 19.00
C LEU A 685 19.62 -1.20 18.22
N ASP A 686 18.84 -1.13 17.13
CA ASP A 686 18.66 0.13 16.39
C ASP A 686 17.73 1.06 17.18
N SER A 687 18.29 2.10 17.79
CA SER A 687 17.56 3.06 18.62
C SER A 687 16.50 3.88 17.86
N ARG A 688 16.43 3.77 16.53
CA ARG A 688 15.40 4.42 15.70
C ARG A 688 14.16 3.56 15.52
N GLU A 689 14.27 2.25 15.71
CA GLU A 689 13.13 1.35 15.78
C GLU A 689 12.40 1.53 17.12
N ARG A 690 11.12 1.11 17.17
CA ARG A 690 10.26 1.29 18.35
C ARG A 690 9.92 -0.06 19.00
N PRO A 691 10.81 -0.63 19.83
CA PRO A 691 10.48 -1.82 20.61
C PRO A 691 9.47 -1.46 21.72
N ASN A 692 8.19 -1.71 21.50
CA ASN A 692 7.12 -1.32 22.42
C ASN A 692 6.89 -2.35 23.54
N GLY A 693 7.91 -2.56 24.37
CA GLY A 693 7.79 -3.27 25.64
C GLY A 693 7.17 -4.66 25.56
N ILE A 694 6.28 -4.96 26.50
CA ILE A 694 5.55 -6.24 26.58
C ILE A 694 4.14 -6.04 26.03
N GLN A 695 3.74 -6.90 25.10
CA GLN A 695 2.35 -7.02 24.62
C GLN A 695 1.77 -8.32 25.18
N GLU A 696 0.59 -8.28 25.81
CA GLU A 696 -0.01 -9.47 26.41
C GLU A 696 -1.53 -9.38 26.58
N GLY A 697 -2.19 -10.53 26.64
CA GLY A 697 -3.63 -10.66 26.83
C GLY A 697 -4.02 -12.00 27.43
N SER A 698 -5.30 -12.16 27.77
CA SER A 698 -5.78 -13.36 28.47
C SER A 698 -5.77 -14.60 27.58
N LEU A 699 -5.34 -15.72 28.15
CA LEU A 699 -5.40 -17.06 27.60
C LEU A 699 -5.66 -18.07 28.73
N GLU A 700 -6.92 -18.51 28.87
CA GLU A 700 -7.30 -19.53 29.86
C GLU A 700 -7.09 -20.94 29.29
N LEU A 701 -6.08 -21.66 29.79
CA LEU A 701 -5.79 -23.04 29.36
C LEU A 701 -6.65 -24.09 30.08
N ARG A 702 -7.25 -23.77 31.24
CA ARG A 702 -8.08 -24.71 32.02
C ARG A 702 -7.40 -26.06 32.34
N GLY A 703 -6.09 -26.04 32.53
CA GLY A 703 -5.28 -27.21 32.85
C GLY A 703 -4.80 -28.01 31.63
N GLU A 704 -5.12 -27.58 30.40
CA GLU A 704 -4.53 -28.15 29.19
C GLU A 704 -3.04 -27.76 29.07
N PRO A 705 -2.19 -28.62 28.46
CA PRO A 705 -0.86 -28.24 28.00
C PRO A 705 -0.89 -26.99 27.11
N LEU A 706 0.14 -26.15 27.20
CA LEU A 706 0.28 -25.04 26.27
C LEU A 706 0.79 -25.58 24.93
N HIS A 707 -0.01 -25.40 23.89
CA HIS A 707 0.38 -25.65 22.50
C HIS A 707 0.56 -24.31 21.80
N MET A 708 1.73 -24.07 21.22
CA MET A 708 2.02 -22.88 20.41
C MET A 708 2.43 -23.30 19.02
N ARG A 709 1.75 -22.73 18.02
CA ARG A 709 2.18 -22.75 16.62
C ARG A 709 2.67 -21.35 16.26
N ILE A 710 3.97 -21.20 16.08
CA ILE A 710 4.67 -19.93 15.90
C ILE A 710 5.18 -19.86 14.46
N PHE A 711 4.87 -18.77 13.78
CA PHE A 711 5.40 -18.45 12.46
C PHE A 711 6.37 -17.28 12.60
N VAL A 712 7.62 -17.51 12.20
CA VAL A 712 8.69 -16.52 12.20
C VAL A 712 8.98 -16.16 10.75
N ASP A 713 8.63 -14.95 10.36
CA ASP A 713 9.05 -14.32 9.11
C ASP A 713 10.08 -13.21 9.42
N ARG A 714 10.62 -12.57 8.38
CA ARG A 714 11.73 -11.63 8.50
C ARG A 714 11.47 -10.46 9.44
N SER A 715 10.23 -9.97 9.51
CA SER A 715 9.83 -8.90 10.43
C SER A 715 8.47 -9.08 11.09
N LEU A 716 7.87 -10.25 10.94
CA LEU A 716 6.54 -10.58 11.45
C LEU A 716 6.62 -11.90 12.18
N ILE A 717 6.11 -11.92 13.41
CA ILE A 717 5.97 -13.12 14.21
C ILE A 717 4.51 -13.26 14.60
N GLU A 718 3.95 -14.42 14.31
CA GLU A 718 2.57 -14.77 14.68
C GLU A 718 2.55 -16.05 15.50
N THR A 719 1.79 -16.06 16.59
CA THR A 719 1.65 -17.22 17.47
C THR A 719 0.20 -17.56 17.70
N TYR A 720 -0.15 -18.82 17.46
CA TYR A 720 -1.48 -19.37 17.68
C TYR A 720 -1.41 -20.36 18.85
N ALA A 721 -2.05 -19.98 19.96
CA ALA A 721 -1.99 -20.74 21.20
C ALA A 721 -3.28 -21.55 21.43
N ASN A 722 -3.16 -22.88 21.51
CA ASN A 722 -4.26 -23.84 21.73
C ASN A 722 -5.47 -23.70 20.77
N GLY A 723 -5.30 -23.02 19.63
CA GLY A 723 -6.39 -22.64 18.74
C GLY A 723 -7.40 -21.67 19.36
N LEU A 724 -7.01 -20.92 20.41
CA LEU A 724 -7.87 -20.04 21.21
C LEU A 724 -7.54 -18.56 21.03
N LYS A 725 -6.25 -18.23 20.90
CA LYS A 725 -5.77 -16.85 20.77
C LYS A 725 -4.65 -16.76 19.76
N SER A 726 -4.66 -15.65 19.04
CA SER A 726 -3.54 -15.20 18.21
C SER A 726 -2.72 -14.15 18.97
N LEU A 727 -1.44 -14.06 18.65
CA LEU A 727 -0.54 -12.97 19.00
C LEU A 727 0.24 -12.61 17.74
N THR A 728 0.04 -11.39 17.25
CA THR A 728 0.72 -10.85 16.06
C THR A 728 1.68 -9.75 16.47
N THR A 729 2.94 -9.81 16.06
CA THR A 729 3.91 -8.78 16.44
C THR A 729 4.99 -8.52 15.39
N ARG A 730 5.52 -7.30 15.40
CA ARG A 730 6.59 -6.87 14.49
C ARG A 730 7.94 -6.83 15.18
N THR A 731 8.96 -7.26 14.44
CA THR A 731 10.36 -7.20 14.87
C THR A 731 11.25 -6.72 13.73
N TYR A 732 12.28 -5.94 14.05
CA TYR A 732 13.24 -5.44 13.08
C TYR A 732 14.68 -5.53 13.64
N PRO A 733 15.23 -6.75 13.78
CA PRO A 733 16.55 -6.95 14.35
C PRO A 733 17.61 -6.21 13.53
N SER A 734 18.50 -5.48 14.19
CA SER A 734 19.57 -4.74 13.51
C SER A 734 20.74 -5.66 13.13
N ARG A 735 20.89 -6.79 13.83
CA ARG A 735 21.91 -7.80 13.57
C ARG A 735 21.42 -8.83 12.56
N THR A 736 22.31 -9.20 11.65
CA THR A 736 22.02 -10.22 10.62
C THR A 736 22.13 -11.66 11.14
N ASP A 737 22.77 -11.85 12.30
CA ASP A 737 22.92 -13.15 12.99
C ASP A 737 21.88 -13.34 14.11
N ALA A 738 20.83 -12.50 14.14
CA ALA A 738 19.67 -12.65 15.04
C ALA A 738 18.65 -13.63 14.43
N ASP A 739 19.07 -14.90 14.30
CA ASP A 739 18.33 -15.97 13.62
C ASP A 739 18.21 -17.26 14.46
N GLY A 740 18.64 -17.23 15.72
CA GLY A 740 18.57 -18.37 16.63
C GLY A 740 17.23 -18.52 17.36
N ILE A 741 17.08 -19.67 18.05
CA ILE A 741 15.93 -20.03 18.88
C ILE A 741 16.41 -20.53 20.24
N ARG A 742 15.68 -20.20 21.31
CA ARG A 742 15.92 -20.74 22.66
C ARG A 742 14.63 -20.92 23.42
N LEU A 743 14.50 -22.03 24.15
CA LEU A 743 13.41 -22.24 25.11
C LEU A 743 13.82 -21.73 26.49
N PHE A 744 12.88 -21.16 27.22
CA PHE A 744 13.09 -20.73 28.61
C PHE A 744 11.90 -21.12 29.51
N ALA A 745 12.20 -21.32 30.80
CA ALA A 745 11.22 -21.54 31.86
C ALA A 745 11.85 -21.11 33.20
N ASP A 746 11.03 -20.63 34.14
CA ASP A 746 11.46 -20.24 35.49
C ASP A 746 11.53 -21.41 36.50
N ALA A 747 11.09 -22.60 36.11
CA ALA A 747 11.23 -23.86 36.84
C ALA A 747 11.39 -25.04 35.86
N GLU A 748 11.63 -26.25 36.38
CA GLU A 748 11.69 -27.44 35.53
C GLU A 748 10.40 -27.65 34.74
N LEU A 749 10.55 -27.82 33.44
CA LEU A 749 9.48 -28.05 32.47
C LEU A 749 9.96 -29.06 31.42
N ARG A 750 9.04 -29.80 30.83
CA ARG A 750 9.32 -30.76 29.76
C ARG A 750 8.58 -30.36 28.49
N ILE A 751 9.19 -30.70 27.37
CA ILE A 751 8.61 -30.51 26.04
C ILE A 751 7.97 -31.83 25.62
N GLU A 752 6.65 -31.83 25.47
CA GLU A 752 5.90 -32.98 24.98
C GLU A 752 6.25 -33.25 23.52
N SER A 753 6.23 -32.20 22.69
CA SER A 753 6.68 -32.26 21.30
C SER A 753 7.23 -30.92 20.83
N LEU A 754 8.20 -30.97 19.91
CA LEU A 754 8.72 -29.81 19.19
C LEU A 754 9.00 -30.23 17.75
N ARG A 755 8.46 -29.49 16.80
CA ARG A 755 8.75 -29.62 15.36
C ARG A 755 9.07 -28.25 14.79
N ILE A 756 10.10 -28.18 13.96
CA ILE A 756 10.51 -26.93 13.29
C ILE A 756 10.68 -27.18 11.81
N TRP A 757 10.04 -26.37 10.99
CA TRP A 757 10.21 -26.38 9.54
C TRP A 757 10.81 -25.07 9.05
N SER A 758 11.66 -25.13 8.02
CA SER A 758 11.89 -23.96 7.15
C SER A 758 10.67 -23.74 6.27
N MET A 759 10.38 -22.47 5.96
CA MET A 759 9.22 -22.08 5.16
C MET A 759 9.63 -21.52 3.79
N LEU A 760 8.86 -21.84 2.75
CA LEU A 760 8.98 -21.30 1.40
C LEU A 760 8.29 -19.91 1.30
N PRO A 761 8.79 -19.02 0.43
CA PRO A 761 8.12 -17.77 0.13
C PRO A 761 6.79 -17.99 -0.63
N ILE A 762 5.85 -17.05 -0.49
CA ILE A 762 4.52 -17.10 -1.10
C ILE A 762 4.45 -16.49 -2.50
N PHE A 763 5.42 -15.66 -2.86
CA PHE A 763 5.58 -15.13 -4.21
C PHE A 763 6.69 -15.93 -4.89
N GLN A 764 6.41 -16.49 -6.06
CA GLN A 764 7.44 -17.15 -6.85
C GLN A 764 8.40 -16.10 -7.46
N PRO A 765 9.72 -16.37 -7.52
CA PRO A 765 10.71 -15.48 -8.14
C PRO A 765 10.47 -15.22 -9.62
#